data_AF-A0A5N5MED9-F1
#
_entry.id   AF-A0A5N5MED9-F1
#
_cell.length_a   1.000
_cell.length_b   1.000
_cell.length_c   1.000
_cell.angle_alpha   90.00
_cell.angle_beta   90.00
_cell.angle_gamma   90.00
#
_symmetry.space_group_name_H-M   'P 1'
#
loop_
_entity.id
_entity.type
_entity.pdbx_description
1 polymer ?
#
loop_
_entity_poly.entity_id
_entity_poly.type
_entity_poly.pdbx_seq_one_letter_code
_entity_poly.pdbx_strand_id
1 'polypeptide(L)'
;MTRHQARGFLTIIDDCSFRISQFDMLSGSDVHFWGSIAPDFDNFTNGFMISDYKLNETYKNASFSVNLSRNVTWDRIRVLSIFDLLTESEFGHVILSNGSDLAPALSPDLAPSPASNDSRDKEGKFGPFRVPTMLDNCKILSNDYRIRWSLSVERDFIDIGLEAAIAIQNYMAFGWADQKASSEVMIGGDVAVAGFTEEGMPFVDDFYITKYSECTINKDGSALGVCPDTIYEGSDPVGLVNNTKLIYGHRKDGVSFIRYRRPVVSVDTKYDLPVNYTENMTVIWALGLMRPPDTFRPYYSPQNHGGPMSVTYGHLVLNVSEQVNECLGPLDAADKEDQDLIIADANKPLVVTTGPAVHYPNPPNPSKVLYINKKEAPVLKVERGVPVRFSVQAGHDVALYITTDLIGGNATSRNKTETIYAGGPEAEGVLASPMELIWEPDRNTPDQVYYQSLYQKKMGWRVQVVDGGLSDMYNNSVLLDDQQVTFFWTLSKDSISIAARGEKKSGYIAIGFGTGMVSSYAYVGWVDDTGKGHVSSYWIDGRDASRVHPTNENLTNTRCKSENGIITFEFIRPLKPCSHNNRVECKNIIDPTTPLKVIWALGTKWSDEHLNEKNMHSETSHRPIRVLLMGGSAEAEQDLRPVLAVHGFMMFLSWGILLPGGILAARYLKHVKGDGWYQIHVSLQCSGLLILLLGLLFAVAELRGLYISSAHVKLGLAAIFLVCVQPVNASMRPKKSSKGEEVSSKRHLWEYFHFIVGRSAIIVGIAALFS
;
A
#
# COMPACT_ATOMS: atom_id res chain seq x y z
N MET A 1 9.47 13.84 -8.80
CA MET A 1 9.36 13.84 -10.28
C MET A 1 8.91 15.20 -10.80
N THR A 2 8.52 16.12 -9.93
CA THR A 2 8.26 17.53 -10.24
C THR A 2 9.10 18.32 -9.24
N ARG A 3 10.06 19.08 -9.74
CA ARG A 3 11.04 19.85 -8.95
C ARG A 3 11.30 21.17 -9.67
N HIS A 4 10.23 21.86 -9.98
CA HIS A 4 10.15 23.06 -10.80
C HIS A 4 10.57 24.34 -10.07
N GLN A 5 11.33 24.23 -8.97
CA GLN A 5 11.87 25.40 -8.30
C GLN A 5 13.16 25.83 -8.98
N ALA A 6 13.07 26.92 -9.76
CA ALA A 6 14.21 27.59 -10.35
C ALA A 6 14.18 29.10 -10.06
N ARG A 7 15.35 29.68 -9.79
CA ARG A 7 15.53 31.12 -9.60
C ARG A 7 16.91 31.55 -10.05
N GLY A 8 17.02 32.76 -10.59
CA GLY A 8 18.31 33.39 -10.88
C GLY A 8 18.17 34.62 -11.76
N PHE A 9 19.30 35.21 -12.11
CA PHE A 9 19.39 36.32 -13.05
C PHE A 9 20.01 35.84 -14.35
N LEU A 10 19.37 36.20 -15.46
CA LEU A 10 19.87 35.99 -16.81
C LEU A 10 20.46 37.29 -17.36
N THR A 11 21.64 37.23 -17.98
CA THR A 11 22.22 38.35 -18.73
C THR A 11 22.77 37.85 -20.04
N ILE A 12 22.27 38.38 -21.16
CA ILE A 12 22.80 38.09 -22.50
C ILE A 12 24.15 38.80 -22.61
N ILE A 13 25.21 38.08 -22.95
CA ILE A 13 26.58 38.63 -23.06
C ILE A 13 26.83 39.08 -24.50
N ASP A 14 26.57 38.19 -25.46
CA ASP A 14 26.79 38.38 -26.88
C ASP A 14 25.84 37.49 -27.72
N ASP A 15 26.04 37.47 -29.04
CA ASP A 15 25.19 36.74 -29.98
C ASP A 15 25.20 35.21 -29.76
N CYS A 16 26.17 34.68 -29.02
CA CYS A 16 26.42 33.25 -28.88
C CYS A 16 26.40 32.77 -27.41
N SER A 17 26.24 33.66 -26.43
CA SER A 17 26.36 33.29 -25.03
C SER A 17 25.55 34.16 -24.07
N PHE A 18 25.21 33.57 -22.93
CA PHE A 18 24.56 34.25 -21.82
C PHE A 18 25.17 33.82 -20.48
N ARG A 19 25.00 34.67 -19.47
CA ARG A 19 25.40 34.40 -18.09
C ARG A 19 24.16 34.18 -17.23
N ILE A 20 24.25 33.18 -16.37
CA ILE A 20 23.34 33.02 -15.24
C ILE A 20 24.10 33.33 -13.95
N SER A 21 23.47 34.09 -13.06
CA SER A 21 23.99 34.38 -11.72
C SER A 21 22.92 34.22 -10.65
N GLN A 22 23.37 33.94 -9.42
CA GLN A 22 22.51 33.62 -8.28
C GLN A 22 21.49 32.52 -8.58
N PHE A 23 21.97 31.46 -9.25
CA PHE A 23 21.14 30.37 -9.72
C PHE A 23 20.86 29.37 -8.60
N ASP A 24 19.58 29.18 -8.33
CA ASP A 24 19.03 28.19 -7.42
C ASP A 24 18.13 27.24 -8.20
N MET A 25 18.37 25.94 -8.10
CA MET A 25 17.54 24.94 -8.75
C MET A 25 17.70 23.58 -8.06
N LEU A 26 16.61 22.83 -7.92
CA LEU A 26 16.70 21.43 -7.50
C LEU A 26 17.13 20.55 -8.68
N SER A 27 17.90 19.49 -8.42
CA SER A 27 18.32 18.56 -9.48
C SER A 27 17.10 17.88 -10.16
N GLY A 28 17.07 17.89 -11.50
CA GLY A 28 16.15 17.08 -12.31
C GLY A 28 16.82 15.88 -12.98
N SER A 29 16.14 15.22 -13.92
CA SER A 29 16.61 13.93 -14.49
C SER A 29 17.43 14.14 -15.76
N ASP A 30 16.87 14.87 -16.74
CA ASP A 30 17.54 15.22 -17.99
C ASP A 30 17.20 16.67 -18.36
N VAL A 31 17.76 17.61 -17.60
CA VAL A 31 17.39 19.03 -17.63
C VAL A 31 18.34 19.84 -18.50
N HIS A 32 17.77 20.63 -19.40
CA HIS A 32 18.50 21.46 -20.36
C HIS A 32 17.93 22.86 -20.46
N PHE A 33 18.72 23.77 -21.04
CA PHE A 33 18.21 25.04 -21.53
C PHE A 33 17.40 24.83 -22.81
N TRP A 34 16.21 25.40 -22.83
CA TRP A 34 15.20 25.16 -23.83
C TRP A 34 14.67 26.48 -24.40
N GLY A 35 14.48 26.53 -25.71
CA GLY A 35 14.02 27.69 -26.44
C GLY A 35 12.64 27.44 -27.03
N SER A 36 11.72 28.39 -26.86
CA SER A 36 10.43 28.40 -27.56
C SER A 36 10.11 29.79 -28.12
N ILE A 37 9.12 29.82 -29.01
CA ILE A 37 8.66 31.07 -29.66
C ILE A 37 7.54 31.76 -28.86
N ALA A 38 6.90 31.07 -27.92
CA ALA A 38 5.86 31.62 -27.05
C ALA A 38 5.74 30.77 -25.76
N PRO A 39 5.17 31.33 -24.68
CA PRO A 39 5.18 30.70 -23.35
C PRO A 39 3.89 29.88 -23.08
N ASP A 40 3.32 29.27 -24.11
CA ASP A 40 2.16 28.38 -24.03
C ASP A 40 2.55 26.90 -24.19
N PHE A 41 1.62 26.02 -23.86
CA PHE A 41 1.81 24.57 -23.86
C PHE A 41 2.38 24.01 -25.16
N ASP A 42 1.79 24.37 -26.30
CA ASP A 42 2.18 23.85 -27.61
C ASP A 42 3.58 24.33 -27.97
N ASN A 43 3.90 25.60 -27.68
CA ASN A 43 5.21 26.16 -27.99
C ASN A 43 6.31 25.63 -27.06
N PHE A 44 6.03 25.39 -25.77
CA PHE A 44 6.99 24.73 -24.89
C PHE A 44 7.27 23.30 -25.33
N THR A 45 6.23 22.52 -25.62
CA THR A 45 6.39 21.11 -26.02
C THR A 45 7.02 20.94 -27.40
N ASN A 46 6.89 21.92 -28.29
CA ASN A 46 7.54 21.94 -29.61
C ASN A 46 8.82 22.78 -29.67
N GLY A 47 9.37 23.19 -28.52
CA GLY A 47 10.60 23.96 -28.46
C GLY A 47 11.85 23.16 -28.85
N PHE A 48 13.02 23.69 -28.53
CA PHE A 48 14.29 23.06 -28.89
C PHE A 48 15.39 23.33 -27.86
N MET A 49 16.34 22.42 -27.78
CA MET A 49 17.54 22.58 -26.93
C MET A 49 18.43 23.69 -27.50
N ILE A 50 18.81 24.65 -26.65
CA ILE A 50 19.61 25.82 -27.08
C ILE A 50 21.09 25.69 -26.75
N SER A 51 21.46 24.77 -25.86
CA SER A 51 22.83 24.52 -25.43
C SER A 51 23.01 23.06 -25.01
N ASP A 52 24.22 22.53 -25.18
CA ASP A 52 24.62 21.21 -24.67
C ASP A 52 24.91 21.22 -23.15
N TYR A 53 24.79 22.38 -22.49
CA TYR A 53 25.01 22.52 -21.05
C TYR A 53 23.89 21.84 -20.26
N LYS A 54 24.25 20.79 -19.50
CA LYS A 54 23.31 19.99 -18.70
C LYS A 54 23.18 20.51 -17.26
N LEU A 55 21.97 20.49 -16.72
CA LEU A 55 21.67 20.91 -15.36
C LEU A 55 21.39 19.71 -14.43
N ASN A 56 22.43 18.97 -14.06
CA ASN A 56 22.29 17.66 -13.40
C ASN A 56 22.42 17.66 -11.87
N GLU A 57 22.64 18.82 -11.25
CA GLU A 57 22.87 18.94 -9.81
C GLU A 57 21.93 19.95 -9.16
N THR A 58 21.92 19.98 -7.83
CA THR A 58 21.21 21.01 -7.08
C THR A 58 22.10 22.24 -6.98
N TYR A 59 21.61 23.35 -7.51
CA TYR A 59 22.32 24.63 -7.51
C TYR A 59 21.87 25.48 -6.31
N LYS A 60 22.85 26.09 -5.63
CA LYS A 60 22.64 27.00 -4.50
C LYS A 60 23.50 28.24 -4.69
N ASN A 61 22.92 29.30 -5.24
CA ASN A 61 23.56 30.57 -5.57
C ASN A 61 24.73 30.43 -6.56
N ALA A 62 24.57 29.55 -7.57
CA ALA A 62 25.60 29.31 -8.58
C ALA A 62 25.68 30.43 -9.62
N SER A 63 26.83 30.58 -10.27
CA SER A 63 27.01 31.51 -11.39
C SER A 63 27.89 30.90 -12.46
N PHE A 64 27.42 30.91 -13.70
CA PHE A 64 28.11 30.30 -14.84
C PHE A 64 27.68 30.95 -16.16
N SER A 65 28.45 30.72 -17.21
CA SER A 65 28.14 31.17 -18.57
C SER A 65 27.80 29.95 -19.44
N VAL A 66 26.82 30.15 -20.32
CA VAL A 66 26.28 29.12 -21.21
C VAL A 66 26.46 29.60 -22.65
N ASN A 67 27.02 28.73 -23.48
CA ASN A 67 27.18 28.97 -24.90
C ASN A 67 26.02 28.34 -25.67
N LEU A 68 25.49 29.06 -26.65
CA LEU A 68 24.49 28.57 -27.58
C LEU A 68 25.10 27.54 -28.54
N SER A 69 24.31 26.56 -28.94
CA SER A 69 24.68 25.59 -29.98
C SER A 69 24.82 26.30 -31.34
N ARG A 70 25.68 25.79 -32.23
CA ARG A 70 26.09 26.47 -33.48
C ARG A 70 24.95 26.90 -34.42
N ASN A 71 23.78 26.26 -34.34
CA ASN A 71 22.62 26.53 -35.22
C ASN A 71 21.51 27.33 -34.51
N VAL A 72 21.80 27.88 -33.33
CA VAL A 72 20.85 28.59 -32.48
C VAL A 72 21.25 30.06 -32.39
N THR A 73 20.29 30.94 -32.63
CA THR A 73 20.43 32.39 -32.62
C THR A 73 19.30 33.00 -31.81
N TRP A 74 19.55 34.17 -31.20
CA TRP A 74 18.60 34.80 -30.27
C TRP A 74 17.24 35.16 -30.90
N ASP A 75 17.18 35.42 -32.21
CA ASP A 75 15.92 35.71 -32.92
C ASP A 75 14.92 34.54 -32.90
N ARG A 76 15.41 33.33 -32.69
CA ARG A 76 14.61 32.10 -32.59
C ARG A 76 14.18 31.78 -31.16
N ILE A 77 14.72 32.49 -30.16
CA ILE A 77 14.48 32.24 -28.74
C ILE A 77 13.68 33.43 -28.20
N ARG A 78 12.35 33.32 -28.22
CA ARG A 78 11.49 34.33 -27.55
C ARG A 78 11.27 34.00 -26.09
N VAL A 79 11.35 32.73 -25.73
CA VAL A 79 11.28 32.24 -24.36
C VAL A 79 12.48 31.33 -24.14
N LEU A 80 13.23 31.60 -23.08
CA LEU A 80 14.29 30.74 -22.59
C LEU A 80 13.79 30.08 -21.31
N SER A 81 13.70 28.76 -21.32
CA SER A 81 13.25 27.96 -20.18
C SER A 81 14.27 26.91 -19.77
N ILE A 82 14.05 26.35 -18.59
CA ILE A 82 14.73 25.17 -18.08
C ILE A 82 13.73 24.02 -18.19
N PHE A 83 14.10 22.95 -18.89
CA PHE A 83 13.15 21.91 -19.29
C PHE A 83 13.74 20.50 -19.12
N ASP A 84 12.96 19.59 -18.52
CA ASP A 84 13.29 18.18 -18.40
C ASP A 84 12.67 17.38 -19.55
N LEU A 85 13.52 16.76 -20.37
CA LEU A 85 13.10 16.02 -21.56
C LEU A 85 12.43 14.68 -21.23
N LEU A 86 12.70 14.10 -20.05
CA LEU A 86 12.15 12.81 -19.67
C LEU A 86 10.67 12.94 -19.26
N THR A 87 10.35 13.99 -18.51
CA THR A 87 9.01 14.26 -17.97
C THR A 87 8.25 15.35 -18.73
N GLU A 88 8.85 15.86 -19.81
CA GLU A 88 8.42 17.04 -20.58
C GLU A 88 8.08 18.22 -19.66
N SER A 89 8.84 18.41 -18.58
CA SER A 89 8.51 19.34 -17.50
C SER A 89 9.24 20.67 -17.61
N GLU A 90 8.55 21.78 -17.39
CA GLU A 90 9.16 23.11 -17.30
C GLU A 90 9.44 23.49 -15.84
N PHE A 91 10.68 23.94 -15.57
CA PHE A 91 11.15 24.32 -14.24
C PHE A 91 11.08 25.84 -14.00
N GLY A 92 11.03 26.63 -15.07
CA GLY A 92 11.04 28.08 -15.01
C GLY A 92 11.55 28.67 -16.32
N HIS A 93 11.05 29.86 -16.65
CA HIS A 93 11.38 30.53 -17.90
C HIS A 93 11.44 32.04 -17.76
N VAL A 94 12.06 32.65 -18.77
CA VAL A 94 12.04 34.09 -19.01
C VAL A 94 11.59 34.36 -20.43
N ILE A 95 10.77 35.39 -20.60
CA ILE A 95 10.32 35.88 -21.91
C ILE A 95 11.26 37.00 -22.33
N LEU A 96 11.89 36.85 -23.48
CA LEU A 96 12.80 37.82 -24.07
C LEU A 96 11.99 38.78 -24.96
N SER A 97 11.97 40.07 -24.62
CA SER A 97 11.26 41.10 -25.36
C SER A 97 12.21 41.95 -26.21
N ASN A 98 11.85 42.15 -27.49
CA ASN A 98 12.50 43.15 -28.33
C ASN A 98 11.89 44.51 -28.00
N GLY A 99 12.59 45.31 -27.18
CA GLY A 99 12.53 46.76 -26.92
C GLY A 99 11.35 47.70 -27.29
N SER A 100 10.20 47.26 -27.83
CA SER A 100 9.14 48.15 -28.33
C SER A 100 7.70 47.71 -28.04
N ASP A 101 7.46 46.46 -27.59
CA ASP A 101 6.11 46.02 -27.24
C ASP A 101 5.91 45.92 -25.72
N LEU A 102 4.87 46.63 -25.28
CA LEU A 102 4.42 46.80 -23.90
C LEU A 102 4.14 45.44 -23.23
N ALA A 103 4.67 45.29 -22.01
CA ALA A 103 4.38 44.30 -20.99
C ALA A 103 4.42 42.82 -21.42
N PRO A 104 5.39 42.01 -20.94
CA PRO A 104 5.25 40.56 -21.04
C PRO A 104 4.00 40.14 -20.25
N ALA A 105 3.05 39.51 -20.94
CA ALA A 105 2.06 38.66 -20.28
C ALA A 105 2.84 37.51 -19.62
N LEU A 106 3.00 37.57 -18.30
CA LEU A 106 3.47 36.46 -17.49
C LEU A 106 2.52 35.28 -17.71
N SER A 107 3.07 34.07 -17.91
CA SER A 107 2.26 32.88 -18.13
C SER A 107 1.21 32.68 -17.02
N PRO A 108 -0.03 32.29 -17.41
CA PRO A 108 -1.15 32.09 -16.51
C PRO A 108 -1.07 30.70 -15.85
N ASP A 109 -0.32 30.55 -14.76
CA ASP A 109 -0.56 29.46 -13.80
C ASP A 109 -1.73 29.88 -12.85
N LEU A 110 -2.83 30.39 -13.41
CA LEU A 110 -3.74 31.38 -12.79
C LEU A 110 -4.21 31.07 -11.35
N ALA A 111 -3.97 32.06 -10.48
CA ALA A 111 -5.04 32.73 -9.73
C ALA A 111 -5.00 34.25 -10.04
N PRO A 112 -6.13 34.97 -10.01
CA PRO A 112 -6.38 36.15 -10.84
C PRO A 112 -5.95 37.44 -10.16
N SER A 113 -5.30 38.34 -10.92
CA SER A 113 -5.53 39.80 -10.90
C SER A 113 -4.58 40.52 -11.85
N PRO A 114 -4.95 41.72 -12.36
CA PRO A 114 -4.30 42.36 -13.50
C PRO A 114 -2.89 42.82 -13.14
N ALA A 115 -1.95 42.60 -14.06
CA ALA A 115 -0.63 43.21 -14.02
C ALA A 115 -0.78 44.74 -13.88
N SER A 116 -0.28 45.30 -12.77
CA SER A 116 -0.12 46.75 -12.65
C SER A 116 0.96 47.20 -13.63
N ASN A 117 0.62 48.15 -14.50
CA ASN A 117 1.46 48.85 -15.48
C ASN A 117 2.60 49.69 -14.83
N ASP A 118 3.33 49.13 -13.86
CA ASP A 118 4.20 49.91 -12.99
C ASP A 118 5.69 49.89 -13.40
N SER A 119 5.97 49.55 -14.66
CA SER A 119 7.35 49.50 -15.21
C SER A 119 7.82 50.82 -15.83
N ARG A 120 7.18 51.96 -15.53
CA ARG A 120 7.65 53.28 -16.00
C ARG A 120 8.27 54.04 -14.85
N ASP A 121 9.59 54.03 -14.78
CA ASP A 121 10.34 55.05 -14.04
C ASP A 121 10.16 56.42 -14.72
N LYS A 122 10.19 57.49 -13.91
CA LYS A 122 10.02 58.90 -14.33
C LYS A 122 11.07 59.39 -15.35
N GLU A 123 12.06 58.56 -15.71
CA GLU A 123 13.11 58.86 -16.70
C GLU A 123 13.00 58.08 -18.02
N GLY A 124 11.99 57.21 -18.22
CA GLY A 124 11.87 56.44 -19.46
C GLY A 124 13.00 55.41 -19.68
N LYS A 125 13.78 55.09 -18.64
CA LYS A 125 14.69 53.94 -18.62
C LYS A 125 13.93 52.70 -18.14
N PHE A 126 13.99 51.63 -18.91
CA PHE A 126 13.53 50.32 -18.47
C PHE A 126 14.48 49.78 -17.39
N GLY A 127 14.00 49.65 -16.16
CA GLY A 127 14.67 48.84 -15.15
C GLY A 127 14.73 47.36 -15.59
N PRO A 128 15.60 46.53 -14.98
CA PRO A 128 15.67 45.10 -15.31
C PRO A 128 14.30 44.46 -15.14
N PHE A 129 13.85 43.67 -16.12
CA PHE A 129 12.60 42.91 -16.02
C PHE A 129 12.67 41.98 -14.81
N ARG A 130 11.83 42.23 -13.80
CA ARG A 130 11.76 41.44 -12.56
C ARG A 130 10.49 40.61 -12.55
N VAL A 131 10.63 39.29 -12.44
CA VAL A 131 9.48 38.40 -12.19
C VAL A 131 8.94 38.61 -10.77
N PRO A 132 7.63 38.40 -10.51
CA PRO A 132 7.01 38.72 -9.22
C PRO A 132 7.63 38.03 -8.00
N THR A 133 8.32 36.91 -8.20
CA THR A 133 8.98 36.11 -7.16
C THR A 133 10.36 36.62 -6.76
N MET A 134 10.92 37.58 -7.50
CA MET A 134 12.24 38.17 -7.22
C MET A 134 12.10 39.42 -6.36
N LEU A 135 12.76 39.38 -5.21
CA LEU A 135 12.82 40.44 -4.20
C LEU A 135 14.29 40.64 -3.80
N ASP A 136 14.64 41.85 -3.35
CA ASP A 136 16.04 42.26 -3.18
C ASP A 136 16.71 41.61 -1.96
N ASN A 137 15.94 41.38 -0.91
CA ASN A 137 16.43 40.84 0.36
C ASN A 137 15.74 39.54 0.74
N CYS A 138 16.41 38.73 1.56
CA CYS A 138 15.83 37.52 2.14
C CYS A 138 16.45 37.13 3.48
N LYS A 139 15.62 36.63 4.39
CA LYS A 139 16.01 36.13 5.71
C LYS A 139 15.32 34.80 6.02
N ILE A 140 16.04 33.88 6.64
CA ILE A 140 15.49 32.58 7.06
C ILE A 140 14.84 32.75 8.43
N LEU A 141 13.56 32.38 8.54
CA LEU A 141 12.82 32.41 9.81
C LEU A 141 12.90 31.07 10.53
N SER A 142 12.72 29.98 9.77
CA SER A 142 12.93 28.59 10.16
C SER A 142 13.40 27.79 8.95
N ASN A 143 13.72 26.50 9.13
CA ASN A 143 14.16 25.65 8.02
C ASN A 143 13.15 25.62 6.85
N ASP A 144 11.86 25.73 7.17
CA ASP A 144 10.76 25.60 6.22
C ASP A 144 10.07 26.94 5.93
N TYR A 145 10.55 28.06 6.47
CA TYR A 145 9.91 29.37 6.29
C TYR A 145 10.94 30.49 6.14
N ARG A 146 10.78 31.29 5.09
CA ARG A 146 11.66 32.39 4.74
C ARG A 146 10.83 33.62 4.37
N ILE A 147 11.38 34.79 4.67
CA ILE A 147 10.81 36.07 4.24
C ILE A 147 11.71 36.71 3.20
N ARG A 148 11.08 37.36 2.24
CA ARG A 148 11.74 38.15 1.20
C ARG A 148 11.14 39.53 1.18
N TRP A 149 11.91 40.56 0.88
CA TRP A 149 11.35 41.90 0.75
C TRP A 149 12.13 42.80 -0.21
N SER A 150 11.41 43.80 -0.72
CA SER A 150 11.95 44.93 -1.47
C SER A 150 11.31 46.21 -0.93
N LEU A 151 12.15 47.17 -0.54
CA LEU A 151 11.72 48.45 0.01
C LEU A 151 11.69 49.51 -1.10
N SER A 152 10.56 50.21 -1.26
CA SER A 152 10.43 51.36 -2.16
C SER A 152 10.20 52.64 -1.36
N VAL A 153 11.28 53.27 -0.91
CA VAL A 153 11.22 54.50 -0.10
C VAL A 153 10.54 55.65 -0.85
N GLU A 154 10.82 55.80 -2.16
CA GLU A 154 10.23 56.87 -2.98
C GLU A 154 8.72 56.75 -3.15
N ARG A 155 8.19 55.53 -3.06
CA ARG A 155 6.78 55.21 -3.27
C ARG A 155 6.05 54.82 -1.97
N ASP A 156 6.75 54.89 -0.84
CA ASP A 156 6.24 54.65 0.51
C ASP A 156 5.59 53.27 0.75
N PHE A 157 6.14 52.21 0.14
CA PHE A 157 5.66 50.85 0.35
C PHE A 157 6.79 49.82 0.47
N ILE A 158 6.47 48.70 1.10
CA ILE A 158 7.27 47.49 1.16
C ILE A 158 6.54 46.34 0.45
N ASP A 159 7.24 45.65 -0.44
CA ASP A 159 6.77 44.38 -0.98
C ASP A 159 7.38 43.25 -0.13
N ILE A 160 6.55 42.35 0.39
CA ILE A 160 6.95 41.21 1.21
C ILE A 160 6.53 39.92 0.51
N GLY A 161 7.44 38.96 0.43
CA GLY A 161 7.22 37.60 -0.06
C GLY A 161 7.38 36.59 1.07
N LEU A 162 6.33 35.84 1.36
CA LEU A 162 6.33 34.71 2.29
C LEU A 162 6.58 33.43 1.48
N GLU A 163 7.63 32.68 1.82
CA GLU A 163 8.05 31.46 1.12
C GLU A 163 8.20 30.31 2.12
N ALA A 164 7.33 29.30 2.04
CA ALA A 164 7.30 28.20 3.01
C ALA A 164 7.01 26.81 2.43
N ALA A 165 7.70 25.79 2.96
CA ALA A 165 7.50 24.37 2.67
C ALA A 165 6.50 23.76 3.66
N ILE A 166 5.22 24.06 3.44
CA ILE A 166 4.10 23.71 4.31
C ILE A 166 2.97 23.08 3.51
N ALA A 167 2.05 22.37 4.16
CA ALA A 167 0.83 21.87 3.52
C ALA A 167 -0.08 23.04 3.06
N ILE A 168 -0.89 22.82 2.01
CA ILE A 168 -1.77 23.85 1.42
C ILE A 168 -2.76 24.47 2.42
N GLN A 169 -3.19 23.69 3.41
CA GLN A 169 -4.10 24.08 4.49
C GLN A 169 -3.46 24.93 5.59
N ASN A 170 -2.14 25.16 5.52
CA ASN A 170 -1.43 25.97 6.51
C ASN A 170 -1.39 27.45 6.10
N TYR A 171 -1.50 28.34 7.08
CA TYR A 171 -1.26 29.77 6.91
C TYR A 171 0.22 30.11 7.13
N MET A 172 0.64 31.23 6.54
CA MET A 172 1.90 31.93 6.78
C MET A 172 1.59 33.31 7.35
N ALA A 173 2.11 33.61 8.54
CA ALA A 173 1.95 34.92 9.16
C ALA A 173 3.31 35.60 9.31
N PHE A 174 3.34 36.91 9.06
CA PHE A 174 4.49 37.75 9.28
C PHE A 174 4.04 39.18 9.60
N GLY A 175 4.70 39.82 10.56
CA GLY A 175 4.46 41.23 10.83
C GLY A 175 5.32 41.82 11.94
N TRP A 176 4.92 42.98 12.41
CA TRP A 176 5.69 43.81 13.31
C TRP A 176 5.14 43.69 14.73
N ALA A 177 6.06 43.59 15.70
CA ALA A 177 5.71 43.63 17.12
C ALA A 177 5.60 45.08 17.59
N ASP A 178 4.86 45.32 18.69
CA ASP A 178 4.98 46.59 19.41
C ASP A 178 6.40 46.71 19.98
N GLN A 179 7.14 47.73 19.51
CA GLN A 179 8.53 47.96 19.91
C GLN A 179 8.67 48.35 21.39
N LYS A 180 7.58 48.67 22.09
CA LYS A 180 7.55 48.95 23.53
C LYS A 180 7.33 47.70 24.38
N ALA A 181 6.93 46.58 23.78
CA ALA A 181 6.67 45.34 24.50
C ALA A 181 7.99 44.67 24.93
N SER A 182 8.09 44.31 26.22
CA SER A 182 9.31 43.74 26.82
C SER A 182 9.26 42.23 27.07
N SER A 183 8.08 41.60 27.02
CA SER A 183 7.90 40.17 27.32
C SER A 183 6.85 39.47 26.44
N GLU A 184 5.74 40.13 26.11
CA GLU A 184 4.67 39.59 25.27
C GLU A 184 4.74 40.14 23.84
N VAL A 185 5.76 39.73 23.09
CA VAL A 185 6.12 40.29 21.77
C VAL A 185 5.01 40.19 20.71
N MET A 186 4.04 39.28 20.88
CA MET A 186 2.92 39.15 19.94
C MET A 186 1.74 40.08 20.25
N ILE A 187 1.52 40.47 21.52
CA ILE A 187 0.37 41.32 21.86
C ILE A 187 0.64 42.74 21.36
N GLY A 188 -0.37 43.32 20.70
CA GLY A 188 -0.25 44.59 20.01
C GLY A 188 0.49 44.49 18.67
N GLY A 189 0.79 43.26 18.21
CA GLY A 189 1.41 43.02 16.92
C GLY A 189 0.44 43.22 15.76
N ASP A 190 0.99 43.75 14.68
CA ASP A 190 0.35 44.00 13.40
C ASP A 190 0.91 43.00 12.39
N VAL A 191 0.09 42.06 11.92
CA VAL A 191 0.52 40.90 11.13
C VAL A 191 -0.33 40.68 9.89
N ALA A 192 0.35 40.45 8.76
CA ALA A 192 -0.30 39.91 7.59
C ALA A 192 -0.39 38.39 7.73
N VAL A 193 -1.58 37.84 7.50
CA VAL A 193 -1.84 36.39 7.48
C VAL A 193 -2.22 35.99 6.06
N ALA A 194 -1.45 35.08 5.48
CA ALA A 194 -1.59 34.63 4.10
C ALA A 194 -1.77 33.12 4.01
N GLY A 195 -2.42 32.65 2.95
CA GLY A 195 -2.64 31.22 2.71
C GLY A 195 -3.28 30.94 1.36
N PHE A 196 -3.76 29.72 1.17
CA PHE A 196 -4.50 29.29 -0.01
C PHE A 196 -5.90 28.82 0.38
N THR A 197 -6.90 29.11 -0.46
CA THR A 197 -8.27 28.59 -0.30
C THR A 197 -8.33 27.09 -0.62
N GLU A 198 -9.49 26.46 -0.38
CA GLU A 198 -9.72 25.05 -0.75
C GLU A 198 -9.60 24.81 -2.27
N GLU A 199 -9.85 25.85 -3.07
CA GLU A 199 -9.65 25.85 -4.53
C GLU A 199 -8.22 26.23 -4.94
N GLY A 200 -7.31 26.40 -3.96
CA GLY A 200 -5.91 26.76 -4.15
C GLY A 200 -5.69 28.20 -4.63
N MET A 201 -6.59 29.12 -4.28
CA MET A 201 -6.43 30.53 -4.60
C MET A 201 -5.65 31.24 -3.48
N PRO A 202 -4.60 32.03 -3.76
CA PRO A 202 -3.86 32.74 -2.73
C PRO A 202 -4.69 33.88 -2.16
N PHE A 203 -4.54 34.13 -0.87
CA PHE A 203 -5.10 35.30 -0.18
C PHE A 203 -4.11 35.82 0.87
N VAL A 204 -4.32 37.07 1.28
CA VAL A 204 -3.61 37.71 2.38
C VAL A 204 -4.52 38.76 2.98
N ASP A 205 -4.58 38.79 4.30
CA ASP A 205 -5.40 39.74 5.06
C ASP A 205 -4.59 40.30 6.22
N ASP A 206 -4.90 41.54 6.61
CA ASP A 206 -4.28 42.22 7.75
C ASP A 206 -4.97 41.88 9.06
N PHE A 207 -4.17 41.58 10.09
CA PHE A 207 -4.64 41.14 11.39
C PHE A 207 -3.92 41.87 12.52
N TYR A 208 -4.70 42.19 13.55
CA TYR A 208 -4.21 42.73 14.81
C TYR A 208 -4.40 41.77 15.98
N ILE A 209 -3.36 41.64 16.81
CA ILE A 209 -3.30 40.69 17.92
C ILE A 209 -3.59 41.41 19.24
N THR A 210 -4.77 41.18 19.82
CA THR A 210 -5.14 41.70 21.14
C THR A 210 -4.95 40.68 22.27
N LYS A 211 -4.94 39.38 21.95
CA LYS A 211 -4.83 38.28 22.92
C LYS A 211 -4.30 37.00 22.28
N TYR A 212 -3.69 36.12 23.08
CA TYR A 212 -3.30 34.75 22.69
C TYR A 212 -4.51 33.80 22.56
N SER A 213 -5.48 34.15 21.72
CA SER A 213 -6.62 33.32 21.38
C SER A 213 -7.01 33.54 19.92
N GLU A 214 -7.66 32.55 19.31
CA GLU A 214 -8.32 32.75 18.01
C GLU A 214 -9.31 33.92 18.08
N CYS A 215 -9.68 34.48 16.92
CA CYS A 215 -10.63 35.57 16.87
C CYS A 215 -11.97 35.17 17.52
N THR A 216 -12.42 35.99 18.47
CA THR A 216 -13.70 35.85 19.15
C THR A 216 -14.44 37.18 19.12
N ILE A 217 -15.71 37.16 18.72
CA ILE A 217 -16.58 38.33 18.73
C ILE A 217 -17.51 38.19 19.94
N ASN A 218 -17.42 39.13 20.86
CA ASN A 218 -18.26 39.19 22.04
C ASN A 218 -19.70 39.59 21.69
N LYS A 219 -20.64 39.38 22.61
CA LYS A 219 -22.06 39.75 22.44
C LYS A 219 -22.29 41.24 22.21
N ASP A 220 -21.34 42.08 22.61
CA ASP A 220 -21.35 43.53 22.41
C ASP A 220 -20.75 43.97 21.06
N GLY A 221 -20.31 43.03 20.23
CA GLY A 221 -19.67 43.30 18.94
C GLY A 221 -18.16 43.55 19.02
N SER A 222 -17.55 43.55 20.22
CA SER A 222 -16.10 43.71 20.36
C SER A 222 -15.35 42.44 19.95
N ALA A 223 -14.30 42.60 19.14
CA ALA A 223 -13.41 41.52 18.75
C ALA A 223 -12.24 41.38 19.73
N LEU A 224 -11.84 40.14 20.01
CA LEU A 224 -10.71 39.79 20.88
C LEU A 224 -9.95 38.60 20.30
N GLY A 225 -8.62 38.61 20.44
CA GLY A 225 -7.73 37.57 19.92
C GLY A 225 -6.93 38.04 18.71
N VAL A 226 -6.64 37.10 17.81
CA VAL A 226 -6.02 37.34 16.51
C VAL A 226 -7.14 37.50 15.48
N CYS A 227 -7.51 38.75 15.16
CA CYS A 227 -8.65 39.05 14.30
C CYS A 227 -8.23 39.91 13.10
N PRO A 228 -8.89 39.76 11.93
CA PRO A 228 -8.72 40.69 10.82
C PRO A 228 -9.12 42.11 11.21
N ASP A 229 -8.42 43.11 10.69
CA ASP A 229 -8.65 44.51 11.08
C ASP A 229 -10.03 45.02 10.69
N THR A 230 -10.56 44.50 9.59
CA THR A 230 -11.93 44.77 9.12
C THR A 230 -13.01 44.41 10.15
N ILE A 231 -12.73 43.47 11.08
CA ILE A 231 -13.67 43.12 12.16
C ILE A 231 -13.66 44.16 13.28
N TYR A 232 -12.52 44.79 13.54
CA TYR A 232 -12.41 45.80 14.60
C TYR A 232 -13.09 47.13 14.23
N GLU A 233 -13.16 47.48 12.93
CA GLU A 233 -13.73 48.77 12.46
C GLU A 233 -15.07 48.65 11.71
N GLY A 234 -15.50 47.44 11.33
CA GLY A 234 -16.86 47.15 10.85
C GLY A 234 -17.17 47.52 9.39
N SER A 235 -16.45 48.46 8.77
CA SER A 235 -16.52 48.71 7.32
C SER A 235 -15.20 49.25 6.77
N ASP A 236 -14.74 48.71 5.65
CA ASP A 236 -13.54 49.18 4.94
C ASP A 236 -13.91 49.74 3.54
N PRO A 237 -14.54 50.93 3.47
CA PRO A 237 -15.01 51.48 2.20
C PRO A 237 -13.88 51.95 1.26
N VAL A 238 -12.62 51.95 1.69
CA VAL A 238 -11.49 52.54 0.93
C VAL A 238 -10.19 51.68 0.98
N GLY A 239 -10.21 50.45 1.53
CA GLY A 239 -8.98 49.66 1.72
C GLY A 239 -8.03 50.32 2.72
N LEU A 240 -8.57 51.11 3.65
CA LEU A 240 -7.82 51.85 4.66
C LEU A 240 -7.58 51.01 5.92
N VAL A 241 -8.43 50.01 6.14
CA VAL A 241 -8.37 49.11 7.31
C VAL A 241 -7.62 47.84 6.97
N ASN A 242 -7.85 47.25 5.78
CA ASN A 242 -6.95 46.21 5.25
C ASN A 242 -5.95 46.85 4.29
N ASN A 243 -4.80 47.29 4.83
CA ASN A 243 -3.77 47.96 4.04
C ASN A 243 -2.87 46.98 3.26
N THR A 244 -3.14 45.67 3.39
CA THR A 244 -2.35 44.61 2.77
C THR A 244 -2.93 44.24 1.40
N LYS A 245 -2.14 44.46 0.35
CA LYS A 245 -2.54 44.16 -1.04
C LYS A 245 -1.84 42.92 -1.58
N LEU A 246 -2.61 41.88 -1.93
CA LEU A 246 -2.10 40.73 -2.68
C LEU A 246 -1.55 41.17 -4.05
N ILE A 247 -0.30 40.78 -4.35
CA ILE A 247 0.34 41.07 -5.64
C ILE A 247 0.47 39.79 -6.48
N TYR A 248 0.88 38.68 -5.85
CA TYR A 248 1.12 37.42 -6.53
C TYR A 248 1.09 36.27 -5.54
N GLY A 249 0.67 35.07 -5.97
CA GLY A 249 0.80 33.86 -5.18
C GLY A 249 0.90 32.64 -6.07
N HIS A 250 1.74 31.68 -5.68
CA HIS A 250 1.81 30.37 -6.34
C HIS A 250 2.14 29.29 -5.32
N ARG A 251 1.76 28.06 -5.66
CA ARG A 251 2.21 26.87 -4.95
C ARG A 251 2.85 25.92 -5.94
N LYS A 252 4.11 25.55 -5.71
CA LYS A 252 4.89 24.66 -6.60
C LYS A 252 5.72 23.69 -5.76
N ASP A 253 5.58 22.40 -6.04
CA ASP A 253 6.28 21.30 -5.37
C ASP A 253 6.18 21.35 -3.83
N GLY A 254 4.97 21.58 -3.31
CA GLY A 254 4.75 21.67 -1.87
C GLY A 254 5.24 22.96 -1.21
N VAL A 255 5.77 23.93 -1.98
CA VAL A 255 6.18 25.24 -1.48
C VAL A 255 5.17 26.30 -1.86
N SER A 256 4.68 27.01 -0.84
CA SER A 256 3.81 28.17 -0.95
C SER A 256 4.65 29.44 -1.04
N PHE A 257 4.35 30.28 -2.03
CA PHE A 257 4.90 31.62 -2.14
C PHE A 257 3.76 32.64 -2.29
N ILE A 258 3.69 33.62 -1.41
CA ILE A 258 2.72 34.72 -1.50
C ILE A 258 3.47 36.05 -1.37
N ARG A 259 3.32 36.91 -2.37
CA ARG A 259 3.79 38.29 -2.36
C ARG A 259 2.63 39.25 -2.13
N TYR A 260 2.80 40.11 -1.16
CA TYR A 260 1.88 41.19 -0.86
C TYR A 260 2.63 42.51 -0.67
N ARG A 261 1.89 43.61 -0.70
CA ARG A 261 2.38 44.97 -0.54
C ARG A 261 1.71 45.62 0.66
N ARG A 262 2.48 46.31 1.49
CA ARG A 262 1.99 47.16 2.59
C ARG A 262 2.61 48.55 2.51
N PRO A 263 1.90 49.61 2.94
CA PRO A 263 2.48 50.94 3.09
C PRO A 263 3.53 50.93 4.22
N VAL A 264 4.58 51.75 4.10
CA VAL A 264 5.59 51.89 5.16
C VAL A 264 5.03 52.73 6.32
N VAL A 265 4.23 53.73 6.00
CA VAL A 265 3.46 54.53 6.96
C VAL A 265 1.97 54.28 6.71
N SER A 266 1.29 53.62 7.67
CA SER A 266 -0.15 53.43 7.56
C SER A 266 -0.94 54.69 7.92
N VAL A 267 -2.14 54.79 7.34
CA VAL A 267 -3.13 55.81 7.65
C VAL A 267 -3.92 55.45 8.92
N ASP A 268 -4.17 54.15 9.15
CA ASP A 268 -4.62 53.69 10.46
C ASP A 268 -3.44 53.74 11.43
N THR A 269 -3.67 54.25 12.62
CA THR A 269 -2.67 54.37 13.70
C THR A 269 -3.08 53.59 14.94
N LYS A 270 -4.24 52.94 14.89
CA LYS A 270 -4.86 52.23 16.00
C LYS A 270 -4.50 50.75 15.98
N TYR A 271 -4.55 50.12 14.81
CA TYR A 271 -4.26 48.69 14.65
C TYR A 271 -3.02 48.43 13.77
N ASP A 272 -2.58 49.42 13.01
CA ASP A 272 -1.34 49.35 12.24
C ASP A 272 -0.13 49.91 12.98
N LEU A 273 1.02 49.25 12.83
CA LEU A 273 2.30 49.71 13.35
C LEU A 273 3.15 50.35 12.24
N PRO A 274 3.75 51.53 12.45
CA PRO A 274 4.59 52.17 11.44
C PRO A 274 5.89 51.38 11.25
N VAL A 275 6.30 51.20 10.00
CA VAL A 275 7.54 50.51 9.65
C VAL A 275 8.69 51.51 9.61
N ASN A 276 9.43 51.62 10.71
CA ASN A 276 10.69 52.38 10.74
C ASN A 276 11.81 51.59 10.03
N TYR A 277 11.87 51.73 8.72
CA TYR A 277 12.75 50.93 7.86
C TYR A 277 14.26 51.12 8.10
N THR A 278 14.69 52.18 8.79
CA THR A 278 16.11 52.42 9.10
C THR A 278 16.57 51.85 10.44
N GLU A 279 15.63 51.57 11.34
CA GLU A 279 15.90 51.08 12.68
C GLU A 279 15.78 49.56 12.77
N ASN A 280 16.34 49.01 13.83
CA ASN A 280 16.19 47.61 14.18
C ASN A 280 14.81 47.39 14.82
N MET A 281 13.90 46.75 14.09
CA MET A 281 12.55 46.45 14.58
C MET A 281 12.40 44.98 14.92
N THR A 282 11.67 44.69 15.98
CA THR A 282 11.26 43.31 16.30
C THR A 282 10.08 42.92 15.41
N VAL A 283 10.24 41.81 14.68
CA VAL A 283 9.21 41.20 13.84
C VAL A 283 8.82 39.83 14.38
N ILE A 284 7.58 39.44 14.16
CA ILE A 284 6.98 38.17 14.59
C ILE A 284 6.50 37.38 13.39
N TRP A 285 6.49 36.06 13.51
CA TRP A 285 6.05 35.16 12.45
C TRP A 285 5.46 33.87 13.01
N ALA A 286 4.58 33.25 12.25
CA ALA A 286 3.98 31.96 12.60
C ALA A 286 3.53 31.17 11.37
N LEU A 287 3.49 29.85 11.54
CA LEU A 287 2.93 28.85 10.64
C LEU A 287 1.93 28.00 11.41
N GLY A 288 0.78 27.70 10.82
CA GLY A 288 -0.22 26.87 11.50
C GLY A 288 -1.36 26.48 10.58
N LEU A 289 -2.32 25.69 11.08
CA LEU A 289 -3.51 25.34 10.31
C LEU A 289 -4.42 26.56 10.14
N MET A 290 -4.95 26.73 8.94
CA MET A 290 -5.99 27.72 8.67
C MET A 290 -7.36 27.08 8.82
N ARG A 291 -8.34 27.82 9.36
CA ARG A 291 -9.75 27.40 9.34
C ARG A 291 -10.49 28.16 8.23
N PRO A 292 -11.18 27.47 7.30
CA PRO A 292 -11.94 28.13 6.24
C PRO A 292 -13.19 28.84 6.79
N PRO A 293 -13.75 29.81 6.04
CA PRO A 293 -14.97 30.50 6.41
C PRO A 293 -16.16 29.54 6.59
N ASP A 294 -17.02 29.82 7.55
CA ASP A 294 -18.28 29.10 7.79
C ASP A 294 -19.45 30.08 7.97
N THR A 295 -20.64 29.55 8.23
CA THR A 295 -21.86 30.35 8.43
C THR A 295 -21.79 31.33 9.62
N PHE A 296 -20.90 31.10 10.58
CA PHE A 296 -20.70 31.94 11.76
C PHE A 296 -19.45 32.84 11.65
N ARG A 297 -18.51 32.50 10.77
CA ARG A 297 -17.23 33.22 10.57
C ARG A 297 -16.98 33.41 9.07
N PRO A 298 -17.33 34.56 8.49
CA PRO A 298 -17.18 34.80 7.05
C PRO A 298 -15.74 35.12 6.61
N TYR A 299 -14.72 34.65 7.34
CA TYR A 299 -13.30 34.93 7.12
C TYR A 299 -12.43 33.73 7.48
N TYR A 300 -11.24 33.66 6.88
CA TYR A 300 -10.24 32.65 7.22
C TYR A 300 -9.63 32.98 8.58
N SER A 301 -9.63 32.00 9.49
CA SER A 301 -9.16 32.21 10.86
C SER A 301 -7.90 31.38 11.13
N PRO A 302 -6.76 32.00 11.49
CA PRO A 302 -5.57 31.25 11.89
C PRO A 302 -5.88 30.48 13.18
N GLN A 303 -5.61 29.18 13.17
CA GLN A 303 -5.69 28.35 14.38
C GLN A 303 -4.40 28.48 15.19
N ASN A 304 -4.38 27.92 16.39
CA ASN A 304 -3.15 27.88 17.18
C ASN A 304 -2.04 27.16 16.38
N HIS A 305 -0.92 27.86 16.16
CA HIS A 305 0.24 27.36 15.42
C HIS A 305 0.79 26.05 16.00
N GLY A 306 0.63 25.82 17.31
CA GLY A 306 1.21 24.67 18.00
C GLY A 306 2.74 24.60 17.81
N GLY A 307 3.32 23.46 18.14
CA GLY A 307 4.74 23.17 17.86
C GLY A 307 5.77 23.96 18.69
N PRO A 308 7.07 23.67 18.50
CA PRO A 308 8.14 24.35 19.22
C PRO A 308 8.48 25.71 18.60
N MET A 309 8.85 26.66 19.48
CA MET A 309 9.41 27.96 19.07
C MET A 309 10.61 27.76 18.15
N SER A 310 10.80 28.68 17.19
CA SER A 310 11.79 28.63 16.11
C SER A 310 11.54 27.59 15.02
N VAL A 311 10.46 26.80 15.11
CA VAL A 311 10.01 25.92 14.02
C VAL A 311 8.69 26.44 13.46
N THR A 312 7.66 26.56 14.29
CA THR A 312 6.31 26.99 13.89
C THR A 312 6.03 28.45 14.17
N TYR A 313 6.74 29.08 15.10
CA TYR A 313 6.59 30.50 15.40
C TYR A 313 7.86 31.08 16.00
N GLY A 314 8.03 32.39 15.93
CA GLY A 314 9.18 33.05 16.53
C GLY A 314 9.15 34.57 16.35
N HIS A 315 10.24 35.18 16.78
CA HIS A 315 10.51 36.60 16.56
C HIS A 315 11.99 36.79 16.23
N LEU A 316 12.31 37.86 15.51
CA LEU A 316 13.68 38.27 15.25
C LEU A 316 13.78 39.78 15.10
N VAL A 317 15.00 40.30 15.11
CA VAL A 317 15.26 41.71 14.82
C VAL A 317 15.58 41.86 13.33
N LEU A 318 14.88 42.78 12.69
CA LEU A 318 14.97 43.07 11.26
C LEU A 318 15.24 44.56 11.05
N ASN A 319 16.27 44.87 10.28
CA ASN A 319 16.46 46.19 9.68
C ASN A 319 16.07 46.11 8.20
N VAL A 320 15.00 46.80 7.81
CA VAL A 320 14.44 46.67 6.46
C VAL A 320 15.36 47.28 5.39
N SER A 321 16.15 48.29 5.75
CA SER A 321 17.10 48.95 4.85
C SER A 321 18.38 48.15 4.61
N GLU A 322 18.68 47.17 5.46
CA GLU A 322 19.88 46.35 5.33
C GLU A 322 19.78 45.45 4.08
N GLN A 323 20.85 45.44 3.27
CA GLN A 323 20.96 44.48 2.17
C GLN A 323 21.41 43.13 2.70
N VAL A 324 20.50 42.16 2.71
CA VAL A 324 20.76 40.82 3.23
C VAL A 324 20.09 39.76 2.37
N ASN A 325 20.82 38.68 2.07
CA ASN A 325 20.27 37.53 1.36
C ASN A 325 20.83 36.23 1.97
N GLU A 326 20.15 35.71 2.99
CA GLU A 326 20.50 34.46 3.67
C GLU A 326 19.88 33.22 3.00
N CYS A 327 18.94 33.41 2.08
CA CYS A 327 18.12 32.34 1.52
C CYS A 327 18.78 31.70 0.30
N LEU A 328 19.83 30.94 0.54
CA LEU A 328 20.60 30.25 -0.49
C LEU A 328 19.91 28.94 -0.89
N GLY A 329 19.70 28.75 -2.20
CA GLY A 329 19.12 27.52 -2.73
C GLY A 329 17.59 27.45 -2.66
N PRO A 330 16.99 26.52 -3.43
CA PRO A 330 15.56 26.26 -3.39
C PRO A 330 15.12 25.68 -2.04
N LEU A 331 13.83 25.77 -1.75
CA LEU A 331 13.23 25.20 -0.55
C LEU A 331 12.65 23.82 -0.87
N ASP A 332 13.19 22.76 -0.28
CA ASP A 332 12.82 21.39 -0.63
C ASP A 332 11.77 20.84 0.34
N ALA A 333 10.50 20.87 -0.05
CA ALA A 333 9.42 20.32 0.77
C ALA A 333 9.50 18.79 0.86
N ALA A 334 9.24 18.25 2.05
CA ALA A 334 9.20 16.80 2.28
C ALA A 334 8.07 16.15 1.46
N ASP A 335 6.90 16.78 1.47
CA ASP A 335 5.76 16.42 0.64
C ASP A 335 5.68 17.40 -0.55
N LYS A 336 5.81 16.86 -1.76
CA LYS A 336 5.69 17.61 -3.02
C LYS A 336 4.37 17.32 -3.73
N GLU A 337 3.54 16.45 -3.15
CA GLU A 337 2.29 16.02 -3.76
C GLU A 337 1.13 16.84 -3.20
N ASP A 338 0.77 17.87 -3.95
CA ASP A 338 -0.43 18.67 -3.65
C ASP A 338 -1.71 18.01 -4.20
N GLN A 339 -1.59 16.85 -4.85
CA GLN A 339 -2.70 16.16 -5.47
C GLN A 339 -3.47 15.33 -4.46
N ASP A 340 -4.79 15.41 -4.53
CA ASP A 340 -5.68 14.59 -3.72
C ASP A 340 -5.47 13.09 -3.94
N LEU A 341 -5.65 12.29 -2.89
CA LEU A 341 -5.68 10.83 -2.99
C LEU A 341 -7.13 10.33 -3.05
N ILE A 342 -7.45 9.53 -4.07
CA ILE A 342 -8.72 8.80 -4.18
C ILE A 342 -8.43 7.31 -4.11
N ILE A 343 -9.03 6.63 -3.14
CA ILE A 343 -9.00 5.17 -3.05
C ILE A 343 -10.19 4.64 -3.86
N ALA A 344 -9.91 3.83 -4.88
CA ALA A 344 -10.94 3.22 -5.70
C ALA A 344 -11.67 2.11 -4.91
N ASP A 345 -12.99 2.15 -4.95
CA ASP A 345 -13.87 1.16 -4.32
C ASP A 345 -14.60 0.39 -5.44
N ALA A 346 -14.63 -0.94 -5.36
CA ALA A 346 -15.26 -1.81 -6.35
C ALA A 346 -16.74 -1.45 -6.62
N ASN A 347 -17.43 -0.91 -5.61
CA ASN A 347 -18.87 -0.61 -5.67
C ASN A 347 -19.18 0.83 -6.09
N LYS A 348 -18.17 1.72 -6.21
CA LYS A 348 -18.38 3.14 -6.50
C LYS A 348 -17.64 3.54 -7.78
N PRO A 349 -18.35 3.93 -8.84
CA PRO A 349 -17.69 4.38 -10.06
C PRO A 349 -16.94 5.70 -9.81
N LEU A 350 -15.74 5.79 -10.36
CA LEU A 350 -14.96 7.01 -10.45
C LEU A 350 -15.50 7.86 -11.60
N VAL A 351 -16.08 9.02 -11.29
CA VAL A 351 -16.64 9.91 -12.32
C VAL A 351 -15.51 10.73 -12.92
N VAL A 352 -15.28 10.56 -14.23
CA VAL A 352 -14.19 11.22 -14.96
C VAL A 352 -14.78 12.32 -15.84
N THR A 353 -14.39 13.57 -15.58
CA THR A 353 -14.81 14.77 -16.32
C THR A 353 -13.58 15.55 -16.79
N THR A 354 -13.78 16.64 -17.52
CA THR A 354 -12.72 17.57 -17.89
C THR A 354 -12.98 18.96 -17.31
N GLY A 355 -11.90 19.68 -17.01
CA GLY A 355 -11.93 21.04 -16.48
C GLY A 355 -10.62 21.76 -16.79
N PRO A 356 -10.52 23.08 -16.54
CA PRO A 356 -9.29 23.84 -16.75
C PRO A 356 -8.15 23.30 -15.87
N ALA A 357 -6.90 23.38 -16.34
CA ALA A 357 -5.75 23.09 -15.48
C ALA A 357 -5.50 24.28 -14.55
N VAL A 358 -5.63 24.06 -13.23
CA VAL A 358 -5.40 25.10 -12.21
C VAL A 358 -4.14 24.76 -11.43
N HIS A 359 -4.09 23.56 -10.85
CA HIS A 359 -3.00 23.04 -10.01
C HIS A 359 -2.36 21.79 -10.60
N TYR A 360 -2.37 21.65 -11.93
CA TYR A 360 -1.79 20.49 -12.59
C TYR A 360 -0.30 20.34 -12.23
N PRO A 361 0.14 19.17 -11.76
CA PRO A 361 1.44 19.01 -11.10
C PRO A 361 2.64 19.03 -12.07
N ASN A 362 2.43 18.92 -13.38
CA ASN A 362 3.50 18.82 -14.37
C ASN A 362 3.42 19.89 -15.48
N PRO A 363 3.80 21.15 -15.19
CA PRO A 363 3.92 22.22 -16.18
C PRO A 363 4.83 21.85 -17.37
N PRO A 364 4.66 22.42 -18.57
CA PRO A 364 3.60 23.37 -18.93
C PRO A 364 2.22 22.70 -18.91
N ASN A 365 1.21 23.47 -18.51
CA ASN A 365 -0.14 22.97 -18.30
C ASN A 365 -0.96 23.07 -19.59
N PRO A 366 -1.70 22.02 -19.99
CA PRO A 366 -2.65 22.11 -21.09
C PRO A 366 -3.86 22.98 -20.69
N SER A 367 -4.68 23.37 -21.66
CA SER A 367 -5.88 24.19 -21.39
C SER A 367 -6.93 23.49 -20.53
N LYS A 368 -6.97 22.15 -20.59
CA LYS A 368 -7.85 21.31 -19.78
C LYS A 368 -7.18 20.00 -19.37
N VAL A 369 -7.61 19.47 -18.22
CA VAL A 369 -7.13 18.22 -17.62
C VAL A 369 -8.32 17.37 -17.17
N LEU A 370 -8.04 16.12 -16.80
CA LEU A 370 -9.00 15.18 -16.24
C LEU A 370 -9.25 15.51 -14.77
N TYR A 371 -10.53 15.56 -14.44
CA TYR A 371 -11.03 15.63 -13.07
C TYR A 371 -11.65 14.29 -12.72
N ILE A 372 -11.34 13.75 -11.55
CA ILE A 372 -11.94 12.52 -11.04
C ILE A 372 -12.65 12.83 -9.73
N ASN A 373 -13.95 12.55 -9.67
CA ASN A 373 -14.81 12.92 -8.54
C ASN A 373 -14.69 14.41 -8.15
N LYS A 374 -14.64 15.29 -9.16
CA LYS A 374 -14.46 16.76 -9.05
C LYS A 374 -13.10 17.24 -8.52
N LYS A 375 -12.12 16.35 -8.38
CA LYS A 375 -10.75 16.69 -8.00
C LYS A 375 -9.88 16.74 -9.25
N GLU A 376 -9.05 17.77 -9.38
CA GLU A 376 -8.12 17.92 -10.51
C GLU A 376 -7.03 16.86 -10.40
N ALA A 377 -6.81 16.09 -11.48
CA ALA A 377 -5.67 15.17 -11.63
C ALA A 377 -5.22 14.39 -10.35
N PRO A 378 -6.15 13.82 -9.54
CA PRO A 378 -5.81 13.21 -8.25
C PRO A 378 -4.94 11.97 -8.43
N VAL A 379 -4.19 11.60 -7.40
CA VAL A 379 -3.56 10.28 -7.33
C VAL A 379 -4.65 9.24 -7.04
N LEU A 380 -4.74 8.22 -7.89
CA LEU A 380 -5.63 7.09 -7.65
C LEU A 380 -4.88 5.98 -6.92
N LYS A 381 -5.50 5.38 -5.92
CA LYS A 381 -5.02 4.15 -5.29
C LYS A 381 -5.98 3.02 -5.63
N VAL A 382 -5.47 2.00 -6.30
CA VAL A 382 -6.26 0.84 -6.79
C VAL A 382 -5.65 -0.45 -6.29
N GLU A 383 -6.48 -1.46 -6.09
CA GLU A 383 -6.06 -2.76 -5.54
C GLU A 383 -6.08 -3.83 -6.65
N ARG A 384 -5.03 -4.66 -6.72
CA ARG A 384 -4.97 -5.75 -7.69
C ARG A 384 -6.05 -6.79 -7.41
N GLY A 385 -6.72 -7.27 -8.47
CA GLY A 385 -7.85 -8.20 -8.39
C GLY A 385 -9.19 -7.54 -8.05
N VAL A 386 -9.20 -6.22 -7.77
CA VAL A 386 -10.42 -5.48 -7.50
C VAL A 386 -10.83 -4.69 -8.74
N PRO A 387 -12.00 -4.96 -9.36
CA PRO A 387 -12.42 -4.23 -10.55
C PRO A 387 -12.77 -2.78 -10.22
N VAL A 388 -12.11 -1.85 -10.89
CA VAL A 388 -12.34 -0.41 -10.83
C VAL A 388 -13.25 0.01 -11.97
N ARG A 389 -14.30 0.78 -11.65
CA ARG A 389 -15.23 1.31 -12.65
C ARG A 389 -14.98 2.80 -12.85
N PHE A 390 -14.81 3.22 -14.09
CA PHE A 390 -14.73 4.62 -14.50
C PHE A 390 -15.98 4.98 -15.30
N SER A 391 -16.67 6.02 -14.86
CA SER A 391 -17.78 6.62 -15.60
C SER A 391 -17.24 7.83 -16.36
N VAL A 392 -16.87 7.62 -17.63
CA VAL A 392 -16.20 8.63 -18.47
C VAL A 392 -17.23 9.58 -19.08
N GLN A 393 -17.10 10.85 -18.71
CA GLN A 393 -17.99 11.97 -19.06
C GLN A 393 -17.16 13.20 -19.49
N ALA A 394 -16.02 12.94 -20.15
CA ALA A 394 -14.95 13.90 -20.41
C ALA A 394 -15.12 14.69 -21.73
N GLY A 395 -16.00 14.25 -22.64
CA GLY A 395 -16.14 14.77 -23.99
C GLY A 395 -15.69 13.76 -25.07
N HIS A 396 -16.05 14.03 -26.33
CA HIS A 396 -15.64 13.20 -27.48
C HIS A 396 -14.18 13.38 -27.89
N ASP A 397 -13.51 14.42 -27.40
CA ASP A 397 -12.10 14.69 -27.71
C ASP A 397 -11.16 14.20 -26.59
N VAL A 398 -11.69 13.41 -25.66
CA VAL A 398 -10.97 12.87 -24.51
C VAL A 398 -11.36 11.40 -24.28
N ALA A 399 -10.46 10.51 -24.71
CA ALA A 399 -10.58 9.08 -24.49
C ALA A 399 -9.67 8.64 -23.34
N LEU A 400 -10.25 8.11 -22.26
CA LEU A 400 -9.51 7.71 -21.07
C LEU A 400 -8.78 6.38 -21.30
N TYR A 401 -7.52 6.31 -20.87
CA TYR A 401 -6.79 5.04 -20.83
C TYR A 401 -5.79 4.98 -19.69
N ILE A 402 -5.43 3.76 -19.29
CA ILE A 402 -4.44 3.46 -18.26
C ILE A 402 -3.19 2.93 -18.93
N THR A 403 -2.04 3.56 -18.68
CA THR A 403 -0.79 3.33 -19.41
C THR A 403 0.45 3.39 -18.52
N THR A 404 1.57 2.84 -18.99
CA THR A 404 2.90 3.06 -18.41
C THR A 404 3.47 4.45 -18.69
N ASP A 405 2.91 5.21 -19.64
CA ASP A 405 3.45 6.50 -20.06
C ASP A 405 2.94 7.67 -19.22
N LEU A 406 3.87 8.46 -18.67
CA LEU A 406 3.56 9.63 -17.83
C LEU A 406 2.85 10.75 -18.62
N ILE A 407 3.14 10.90 -19.91
CA ILE A 407 2.75 12.07 -20.71
C ILE A 407 1.38 11.88 -21.35
N GLY A 408 0.99 10.66 -21.72
CA GLY A 408 -0.24 10.43 -22.49
C GLY A 408 -0.13 10.89 -23.94
N GLY A 409 -1.29 11.09 -24.58
CA GLY A 409 -1.38 11.54 -25.97
C GLY A 409 -0.82 10.55 -26.98
N ASN A 410 -0.97 9.24 -26.72
CA ASN A 410 -0.44 8.13 -27.52
C ASN A 410 1.10 8.20 -27.67
N ALA A 411 1.81 7.43 -26.85
CA ALA A 411 3.28 7.42 -26.80
C ALA A 411 3.93 7.06 -28.14
N THR A 412 3.25 6.27 -28.97
CA THR A 412 3.74 5.88 -30.31
C THR A 412 3.94 7.10 -31.21
N SER A 413 3.09 8.13 -31.08
CA SER A 413 3.23 9.39 -31.82
C SER A 413 4.52 10.15 -31.49
N ARG A 414 5.13 9.87 -30.33
CA ARG A 414 6.38 10.45 -29.84
C ARG A 414 7.58 9.51 -29.98
N ASN A 415 7.48 8.44 -30.78
CA ASN A 415 8.50 7.39 -30.89
C ASN A 415 8.86 6.73 -29.54
N LYS A 416 7.90 6.62 -28.62
CA LYS A 416 8.03 5.92 -27.35
C LYS A 416 7.11 4.70 -27.32
N THR A 417 7.51 3.68 -26.58
CA THR A 417 6.70 2.48 -26.34
C THR A 417 5.91 2.63 -25.05
N GLU A 418 4.64 2.23 -25.05
CA GLU A 418 3.81 2.16 -23.85
C GLU A 418 3.05 0.84 -23.78
N THR A 419 2.69 0.43 -22.57
CA THR A 419 1.74 -0.68 -22.34
C THR A 419 0.42 -0.09 -21.87
N ILE A 420 -0.67 -0.44 -22.53
CA ILE A 420 -2.03 -0.03 -22.17
C ILE A 420 -2.67 -1.14 -21.34
N TYR A 421 -3.11 -0.82 -20.14
CA TYR A 421 -3.76 -1.77 -19.21
C TYR A 421 -5.28 -1.75 -19.30
N ALA A 422 -5.87 -0.61 -19.67
CA ALA A 422 -7.30 -0.45 -19.89
C ALA A 422 -7.62 0.81 -20.68
N GLY A 423 -8.81 0.85 -21.25
CA GLY A 423 -9.28 1.96 -22.08
C GLY A 423 -8.65 1.95 -23.46
N GLY A 424 -8.88 3.03 -24.21
CA GLY A 424 -8.58 3.11 -25.63
C GLY A 424 -9.41 4.18 -26.31
N PRO A 425 -9.38 4.28 -27.65
CA PRO A 425 -10.16 5.25 -28.42
C PRO A 425 -11.67 5.19 -28.13
N GLU A 426 -12.18 4.03 -27.75
CA GLU A 426 -13.59 3.78 -27.42
C GLU A 426 -14.02 4.28 -26.03
N ALA A 427 -13.06 4.61 -25.15
CA ALA A 427 -13.33 5.06 -23.79
C ALA A 427 -13.59 6.57 -23.73
N GLU A 428 -14.42 7.07 -24.64
CA GLU A 428 -14.92 8.45 -24.72
C GLU A 428 -16.40 8.50 -24.32
N GLY A 429 -16.81 9.55 -23.60
CA GLY A 429 -18.19 9.67 -23.14
C GLY A 429 -18.53 11.09 -22.71
N VAL A 430 -19.83 11.39 -22.67
CA VAL A 430 -20.36 12.73 -22.36
C VAL A 430 -21.29 12.67 -21.15
N LEU A 431 -21.55 13.80 -20.51
CA LEU A 431 -22.44 13.85 -19.33
C LEU A 431 -23.83 13.22 -19.58
N ALA A 432 -24.37 13.40 -20.79
CA ALA A 432 -25.68 12.86 -21.16
C ALA A 432 -25.68 11.34 -21.44
N SER A 433 -24.52 10.78 -21.78
CA SER A 433 -24.33 9.36 -22.06
C SER A 433 -22.91 8.97 -21.64
N PRO A 434 -22.69 8.71 -20.33
CA PRO A 434 -21.39 8.31 -19.81
C PRO A 434 -20.95 6.97 -20.44
N MET A 435 -19.65 6.84 -20.71
CA MET A 435 -19.05 5.57 -21.11
C MET A 435 -18.48 4.87 -19.88
N GLU A 436 -18.90 3.63 -19.63
CA GLU A 436 -18.36 2.83 -18.53
C GLU A 436 -17.12 2.06 -19.00
N LEU A 437 -15.99 2.33 -18.35
CA LEU A 437 -14.75 1.58 -18.49
C LEU A 437 -14.49 0.79 -17.21
N ILE A 438 -14.38 -0.54 -17.32
CA ILE A 438 -14.03 -1.40 -16.19
C ILE A 438 -12.58 -1.86 -16.38
N TRP A 439 -11.76 -1.63 -15.37
CA TRP A 439 -10.38 -2.08 -15.33
C TRP A 439 -10.15 -2.90 -14.07
N GLU A 440 -9.65 -4.11 -14.23
CA GLU A 440 -9.24 -4.97 -13.11
C GLU A 440 -7.72 -5.08 -13.15
N PRO A 441 -6.99 -4.32 -12.31
CA PRO A 441 -5.53 -4.40 -12.27
C PRO A 441 -5.11 -5.81 -11.89
N ASP A 442 -4.31 -6.44 -12.72
CA ASP A 442 -3.80 -7.77 -12.47
C ASP A 442 -2.41 -7.72 -11.81
N ARG A 443 -1.85 -8.90 -11.53
CA ARG A 443 -0.48 -9.05 -11.02
C ARG A 443 0.62 -8.51 -11.95
N ASN A 444 0.34 -8.34 -13.24
CA ASN A 444 1.31 -7.84 -14.22
C ASN A 444 1.34 -6.31 -14.25
N THR A 445 0.32 -5.68 -13.70
CA THR A 445 0.24 -4.24 -13.59
C THR A 445 1.32 -3.76 -12.60
N PRO A 446 2.24 -2.86 -12.99
CA PRO A 446 3.26 -2.29 -12.11
C PRO A 446 2.65 -1.53 -10.92
N ASP A 447 3.42 -1.35 -9.85
CA ASP A 447 2.97 -0.60 -8.66
C ASP A 447 2.63 0.86 -8.96
N GLN A 448 3.12 1.39 -10.09
CA GLN A 448 2.79 2.72 -10.58
C GLN A 448 2.49 2.68 -12.08
N VAL A 449 1.31 3.14 -12.44
CA VAL A 449 0.88 3.41 -13.82
C VAL A 449 0.24 4.80 -13.87
N TYR A 450 -0.25 5.22 -15.03
CA TYR A 450 -0.83 6.55 -15.24
C TYR A 450 -2.19 6.42 -15.91
N TYR A 451 -3.11 7.29 -15.54
CA TYR A 451 -4.34 7.49 -16.31
C TYR A 451 -4.18 8.75 -17.13
N GLN A 452 -4.49 8.69 -18.42
CA GLN A 452 -4.24 9.78 -19.35
C GLN A 452 -5.36 9.88 -20.39
N SER A 453 -5.32 10.95 -21.19
CA SER A 453 -6.07 11.02 -22.44
C SER A 453 -5.25 10.40 -23.56
N LEU A 454 -5.87 9.56 -24.38
CA LEU A 454 -5.20 8.96 -25.54
C LEU A 454 -4.91 10.00 -26.64
N TYR A 455 -5.74 11.06 -26.75
CA TYR A 455 -5.64 12.06 -27.80
C TYR A 455 -4.79 13.27 -27.44
N GLN A 456 -4.70 13.59 -26.14
CA GLN A 456 -4.05 14.81 -25.65
C GLN A 456 -3.03 14.47 -24.57
N LYS A 457 -1.89 15.17 -24.58
CA LYS A 457 -0.82 15.00 -23.59
C LYS A 457 -1.19 15.68 -22.28
N LYS A 458 -0.63 15.18 -21.18
CA LYS A 458 -0.63 15.77 -19.83
C LYS A 458 -2.02 16.07 -19.28
N MET A 459 -3.00 15.22 -19.58
CA MET A 459 -4.37 15.43 -19.10
C MET A 459 -4.64 14.76 -17.75
N GLY A 460 -4.00 13.64 -17.44
CA GLY A 460 -4.19 12.91 -16.20
C GLY A 460 -2.90 12.75 -15.40
N TRP A 461 -2.93 11.83 -14.44
CA TRP A 461 -1.88 11.68 -13.45
C TRP A 461 -1.66 10.22 -13.06
N ARG A 462 -1.28 9.98 -11.80
CA ARG A 462 -0.75 8.71 -11.31
C ARG A 462 -1.83 7.80 -10.76
N VAL A 463 -1.61 6.51 -10.99
CA VAL A 463 -2.30 5.41 -10.32
C VAL A 463 -1.26 4.62 -9.53
N GLN A 464 -1.43 4.57 -8.21
CA GLN A 464 -0.72 3.67 -7.31
C GLN A 464 -1.49 2.36 -7.24
N VAL A 465 -0.86 1.29 -7.72
CA VAL A 465 -1.43 -0.06 -7.72
C VAL A 465 -0.85 -0.81 -6.53
N VAL A 466 -1.71 -1.20 -5.60
CA VAL A 466 -1.32 -1.96 -4.41
C VAL A 466 -1.81 -3.40 -4.52
N ASP A 467 -1.11 -4.32 -3.86
CA ASP A 467 -1.57 -5.70 -3.75
C ASP A 467 -2.81 -5.73 -2.83
N GLY A 468 -3.89 -6.35 -3.30
CA GLY A 468 -5.02 -6.74 -2.45
C GLY A 468 -4.70 -7.97 -1.60
N GLY A 469 -5.67 -8.45 -0.83
CA GLY A 469 -5.54 -9.76 -0.20
C GLY A 469 -5.45 -10.86 -1.27
N LEU A 470 -4.82 -12.00 -0.96
CA LEU A 470 -4.81 -13.16 -1.88
C LEU A 470 -6.24 -13.62 -2.25
N SER A 471 -7.23 -13.36 -1.38
CA SER A 471 -8.65 -13.59 -1.64
C SER A 471 -9.21 -12.74 -2.78
N ASP A 472 -8.65 -11.54 -2.98
CA ASP A 472 -9.12 -10.59 -3.98
C ASP A 472 -8.44 -10.85 -5.33
N MET A 473 -7.21 -11.42 -5.31
CA MET A 473 -6.43 -11.75 -6.51
C MET A 473 -6.76 -13.12 -7.12
N TYR A 474 -7.39 -14.03 -6.38
CA TYR A 474 -7.67 -15.40 -6.82
C TYR A 474 -9.15 -15.76 -6.65
N ASN A 475 -9.75 -16.37 -7.68
CA ASN A 475 -11.18 -16.67 -7.70
C ASN A 475 -11.57 -17.73 -6.67
N ASN A 476 -10.65 -18.63 -6.32
CA ASN A 476 -10.90 -19.75 -5.43
C ASN A 476 -9.77 -19.90 -4.42
N SER A 477 -10.13 -20.35 -3.22
CA SER A 477 -9.17 -20.71 -2.19
C SER A 477 -9.66 -21.89 -1.38
N VAL A 478 -8.73 -22.65 -0.83
CA VAL A 478 -9.04 -23.70 0.12
C VAL A 478 -7.93 -23.86 1.14
N LEU A 479 -8.33 -24.18 2.36
CA LEU A 479 -7.41 -24.48 3.43
C LEU A 479 -7.04 -25.98 3.37
N LEU A 480 -5.76 -26.28 3.27
CA LEU A 480 -5.26 -27.65 3.16
C LEU A 480 -5.28 -28.39 4.51
N ASP A 481 -4.94 -29.68 4.51
CA ASP A 481 -4.97 -30.56 5.69
C ASP A 481 -4.26 -29.92 6.90
N ASP A 482 -4.81 -30.11 8.11
CA ASP A 482 -4.36 -29.47 9.37
C ASP A 482 -4.38 -27.94 9.41
N GLN A 483 -5.00 -27.30 8.42
CA GLN A 483 -5.24 -25.85 8.42
C GLN A 483 -3.99 -24.97 8.45
N GLN A 484 -2.84 -25.48 8.00
CA GLN A 484 -1.56 -24.75 8.08
C GLN A 484 -1.17 -24.03 6.79
N VAL A 485 -1.78 -24.37 5.65
CA VAL A 485 -1.49 -23.77 4.35
C VAL A 485 -2.79 -23.49 3.62
N THR A 486 -2.94 -22.25 3.15
CA THR A 486 -4.04 -21.85 2.27
C THR A 486 -3.57 -21.88 0.83
N PHE A 487 -4.30 -22.63 -0.01
CA PHE A 487 -4.05 -22.81 -1.44
C PHE A 487 -5.06 -22.00 -2.24
N PHE A 488 -4.58 -21.13 -3.13
CA PHE A 488 -5.39 -20.24 -3.97
C PHE A 488 -5.18 -20.58 -5.43
N TRP A 489 -6.23 -20.47 -6.23
CA TRP A 489 -6.09 -20.65 -7.68
C TRP A 489 -7.13 -19.89 -8.51
N THR A 490 -6.71 -19.54 -9.72
CA THR A 490 -7.58 -19.04 -10.79
C THR A 490 -7.28 -19.83 -12.06
N LEU A 491 -8.33 -20.44 -12.62
CA LEU A 491 -8.25 -21.16 -13.89
C LEU A 491 -8.39 -20.20 -15.07
N SER A 492 -7.55 -20.40 -16.08
CA SER A 492 -7.69 -19.80 -17.41
C SER A 492 -7.83 -20.92 -18.44
N LYS A 493 -8.04 -20.57 -19.72
CA LYS A 493 -8.29 -21.55 -20.79
C LYS A 493 -7.21 -22.64 -20.89
N ASP A 494 -5.93 -22.25 -20.84
CA ASP A 494 -4.79 -23.17 -21.03
C ASP A 494 -3.78 -23.15 -19.86
N SER A 495 -4.06 -22.40 -18.80
CA SER A 495 -3.14 -22.21 -17.67
C SER A 495 -3.88 -22.14 -16.34
N ILE A 496 -3.14 -22.31 -15.25
CA ILE A 496 -3.61 -22.12 -13.89
C ILE A 496 -2.65 -21.16 -13.17
N SER A 497 -3.24 -20.17 -12.50
CA SER A 497 -2.54 -19.29 -11.57
C SER A 497 -2.68 -19.88 -10.18
N ILE A 498 -1.57 -19.99 -9.44
CA ILE A 498 -1.54 -20.62 -8.13
C ILE A 498 -0.83 -19.71 -7.14
N ALA A 499 -1.38 -19.59 -5.93
CA ALA A 499 -0.66 -19.10 -4.77
C ALA A 499 -0.81 -20.05 -3.59
N ALA A 500 0.21 -20.08 -2.74
CA ALA A 500 0.16 -20.78 -1.47
C ALA A 500 0.73 -19.88 -0.37
N ARG A 501 -0.01 -19.80 0.74
CA ARG A 501 0.34 -19.02 1.92
C ARG A 501 0.38 -19.91 3.14
N GLY A 502 1.46 -19.85 3.90
CA GLY A 502 1.53 -20.50 5.21
C GLY A 502 0.73 -19.74 6.26
N GLU A 503 0.16 -20.43 7.23
CA GLU A 503 -0.48 -19.80 8.41
C GLU A 503 0.49 -19.72 9.61
N LYS A 504 1.70 -20.26 9.46
CA LYS A 504 2.79 -20.24 10.45
C LYS A 504 4.09 -19.73 9.85
N LYS A 505 4.98 -19.29 10.74
CA LYS A 505 6.33 -18.90 10.37
C LYS A 505 7.09 -20.08 9.79
N SER A 506 7.72 -19.88 8.63
CA SER A 506 8.49 -20.90 7.93
C SER A 506 9.62 -20.23 7.12
N GLY A 507 10.67 -20.99 6.80
CA GLY A 507 11.73 -20.55 5.90
C GLY A 507 11.54 -21.03 4.46
N TYR A 508 10.71 -22.04 4.26
CA TYR A 508 10.11 -22.34 2.95
C TYR A 508 8.74 -22.99 3.12
N ILE A 509 7.94 -22.89 2.06
CA ILE A 509 6.68 -23.59 1.90
C ILE A 509 6.73 -24.39 0.60
N ALA A 510 6.24 -25.63 0.65
CA ALA A 510 6.13 -26.51 -0.49
C ALA A 510 4.69 -27.00 -0.65
N ILE A 511 4.18 -26.97 -1.87
CA ILE A 511 2.94 -27.66 -2.26
C ILE A 511 3.30 -28.78 -3.22
N GLY A 512 2.66 -29.94 -3.07
CA GLY A 512 2.89 -31.11 -3.91
C GLY A 512 1.60 -31.62 -4.54
N PHE A 513 1.67 -32.04 -5.80
CA PHE A 513 0.59 -32.71 -6.52
C PHE A 513 0.83 -34.21 -6.53
N GLY A 514 0.01 -34.95 -5.77
CA GLY A 514 0.16 -36.38 -5.57
C GLY A 514 -0.60 -36.92 -4.36
N THR A 515 -0.60 -38.23 -4.17
CA THR A 515 -1.23 -38.90 -3.01
C THR A 515 -0.37 -38.89 -1.75
N GLY A 516 0.89 -38.47 -1.86
CA GLY A 516 1.88 -38.43 -0.79
C GLY A 516 3.20 -37.91 -1.35
N MET A 517 4.24 -37.82 -0.51
CA MET A 517 5.53 -37.22 -0.90
C MET A 517 6.20 -37.94 -2.09
N VAL A 518 6.28 -39.27 -2.04
CA VAL A 518 6.93 -40.06 -3.10
C VAL A 518 6.03 -40.11 -4.34
N SER A 519 6.63 -39.90 -5.51
CA SER A 519 5.96 -39.77 -6.81
C SER A 519 5.04 -38.54 -6.92
N SER A 520 5.49 -37.40 -6.38
CA SER A 520 4.76 -36.12 -6.47
C SER A 520 5.58 -35.03 -7.15
N TYR A 521 4.87 -34.09 -7.79
CA TYR A 521 5.46 -32.85 -8.30
C TYR A 521 5.28 -31.76 -7.27
N ALA A 522 6.38 -31.16 -6.83
CA ALA A 522 6.39 -30.14 -5.80
C ALA A 522 6.77 -28.76 -6.35
N TYR A 523 6.19 -27.72 -5.78
CA TYR A 523 6.59 -26.33 -5.99
C TYR A 523 6.98 -25.75 -4.65
N VAL A 524 8.17 -25.16 -4.60
CA VAL A 524 8.75 -24.66 -3.36
C VAL A 524 9.00 -23.17 -3.51
N GLY A 525 8.48 -22.40 -2.54
CA GLY A 525 8.73 -20.97 -2.39
C GLY A 525 9.57 -20.69 -1.16
N TRP A 526 10.64 -19.89 -1.31
CA TRP A 526 11.50 -19.46 -0.21
C TRP A 526 12.05 -18.05 -0.46
N VAL A 527 12.52 -17.41 0.61
CA VAL A 527 13.23 -16.13 0.53
C VAL A 527 14.69 -16.38 0.94
N ASP A 528 15.63 -15.95 0.10
CA ASP A 528 17.06 -16.12 0.38
C ASP A 528 17.58 -15.12 1.42
N ASP A 529 18.85 -15.28 1.81
CA ASP A 529 19.50 -14.43 2.82
C ASP A 529 19.64 -12.96 2.33
N THR A 530 19.41 -12.67 1.04
CA THR A 530 19.40 -11.32 0.46
C THR A 530 18.01 -10.67 0.47
N GLY A 531 16.98 -11.40 0.92
CA GLY A 531 15.59 -10.96 0.91
C GLY A 531 14.87 -11.16 -0.43
N LYS A 532 15.51 -11.83 -1.39
CA LYS A 532 14.91 -12.12 -2.71
C LYS A 532 14.11 -13.43 -2.62
N GLY A 533 12.86 -13.36 -3.08
CA GLY A 533 11.98 -14.52 -3.17
C GLY A 533 12.26 -15.36 -4.41
N HIS A 534 12.17 -16.68 -4.25
CA HIS A 534 12.36 -17.69 -5.29
C HIS A 534 11.17 -18.66 -5.30
N VAL A 535 10.84 -19.16 -6.49
CA VAL A 535 9.87 -20.25 -6.69
C VAL A 535 10.43 -21.22 -7.70
N SER A 536 10.46 -22.51 -7.36
CA SER A 536 10.97 -23.55 -8.26
C SER A 536 10.16 -24.84 -8.18
N SER A 537 10.16 -25.60 -9.28
CA SER A 537 9.47 -26.89 -9.40
C SER A 537 10.41 -28.07 -9.21
N TYR A 538 9.92 -29.16 -8.64
CA TYR A 538 10.67 -30.37 -8.30
C TYR A 538 9.85 -31.65 -8.55
N TRP A 539 10.53 -32.76 -8.79
CA TRP A 539 9.99 -34.12 -8.81
C TRP A 539 10.58 -34.92 -7.64
N ILE A 540 9.71 -35.59 -6.88
CA ILE A 540 10.11 -36.33 -5.68
C ILE A 540 9.91 -37.82 -5.91
N ASP A 541 10.98 -38.62 -5.84
CA ASP A 541 10.95 -40.08 -6.06
C ASP A 541 11.50 -40.88 -4.85
N GLY A 542 11.62 -40.23 -3.70
CA GLY A 542 12.03 -40.81 -2.42
C GLY A 542 11.76 -39.86 -1.25
N ARG A 543 12.20 -40.24 -0.04
CA ARG A 543 11.99 -39.45 1.19
C ARG A 543 13.22 -38.66 1.65
N ASP A 544 14.39 -39.04 1.16
CA ASP A 544 15.65 -38.38 1.49
C ASP A 544 15.83 -37.12 0.64
N ALA A 545 16.63 -36.16 1.12
CA ALA A 545 16.82 -34.87 0.45
C ALA A 545 17.38 -35.02 -0.97
N SER A 546 18.23 -36.04 -1.20
CA SER A 546 18.81 -36.36 -2.52
C SER A 546 17.81 -36.90 -3.54
N ARG A 547 16.58 -37.19 -3.13
CA ARG A 547 15.48 -37.73 -3.96
C ARG A 547 14.46 -36.64 -4.36
N VAL A 548 14.82 -35.38 -4.11
CA VAL A 548 14.11 -34.19 -4.58
C VAL A 548 14.90 -33.62 -5.75
N HIS A 549 14.35 -33.74 -6.95
CA HIS A 549 15.05 -33.38 -8.19
C HIS A 549 14.44 -32.12 -8.81
N PRO A 550 15.21 -31.06 -9.09
CA PRO A 550 14.68 -29.87 -9.74
C PRO A 550 14.13 -30.20 -11.13
N THR A 551 13.03 -29.56 -11.50
CA THR A 551 12.42 -29.68 -12.83
C THR A 551 12.41 -28.33 -13.55
N ASN A 552 12.47 -28.36 -14.88
CA ASN A 552 12.43 -27.16 -15.73
C ASN A 552 11.03 -26.97 -16.33
N GLU A 553 10.06 -26.68 -15.47
CA GLU A 553 8.72 -26.28 -15.89
C GLU A 553 8.69 -24.80 -16.28
N ASN A 554 7.88 -24.44 -17.28
CA ASN A 554 7.74 -23.04 -17.72
C ASN A 554 6.83 -22.27 -16.75
N LEU A 555 7.39 -21.89 -15.60
CA LEU A 555 6.72 -21.05 -14.61
C LEU A 555 6.88 -19.59 -15.00
N THR A 556 5.76 -18.87 -15.06
CA THR A 556 5.76 -17.41 -15.28
C THR A 556 5.22 -16.70 -14.05
N ASN A 557 5.57 -15.42 -13.90
CA ASN A 557 5.15 -14.56 -12.79
C ASN A 557 5.43 -15.16 -11.41
N THR A 558 6.63 -15.72 -11.23
CA THR A 558 7.08 -16.26 -9.96
C THR A 558 7.33 -15.13 -8.98
N ARG A 559 6.66 -15.20 -7.83
CA ARG A 559 6.83 -14.25 -6.74
C ARG A 559 6.86 -15.01 -5.42
N CYS A 560 7.77 -14.65 -4.54
CA CYS A 560 7.75 -15.14 -3.18
C CYS A 560 8.07 -13.98 -2.24
N LYS A 561 7.28 -13.84 -1.17
CA LYS A 561 7.45 -12.81 -0.14
C LYS A 561 7.34 -13.46 1.23
N SER A 562 8.08 -12.91 2.18
CA SER A 562 7.94 -13.25 3.60
C SER A 562 7.48 -12.02 4.37
N GLU A 563 6.29 -12.10 4.96
CA GLU A 563 5.73 -11.03 5.79
C GLU A 563 5.55 -11.57 7.21
N ASN A 564 6.19 -10.93 8.19
CA ASN A 564 6.20 -11.39 9.59
C ASN A 564 6.67 -12.85 9.77
N GLY A 565 7.48 -13.37 8.84
CA GLY A 565 7.96 -14.75 8.80
C GLY A 565 6.99 -15.74 8.15
N ILE A 566 5.81 -15.30 7.72
CA ILE A 566 4.88 -16.11 6.91
C ILE A 566 5.28 -15.98 5.45
N ILE A 567 5.50 -17.11 4.79
CA ILE A 567 5.84 -17.14 3.37
C ILE A 567 4.57 -17.29 2.53
N THR A 568 4.47 -16.44 1.52
CA THR A 568 3.53 -16.55 0.42
C THR A 568 4.33 -16.68 -0.86
N PHE A 569 3.95 -17.62 -1.72
CA PHE A 569 4.49 -17.67 -3.08
C PHE A 569 3.40 -17.89 -4.11
N GLU A 570 3.70 -17.43 -5.32
CA GLU A 570 2.77 -17.31 -6.43
C GLU A 570 3.49 -17.67 -7.72
N PHE A 571 2.77 -18.31 -8.65
CA PHE A 571 3.28 -18.61 -9.99
C PHE A 571 2.11 -18.96 -10.93
N ILE A 572 2.39 -18.90 -12.23
CA ILE A 572 1.51 -19.42 -13.28
C ILE A 572 2.20 -20.60 -13.94
N ARG A 573 1.41 -21.63 -14.26
CA ARG A 573 1.85 -22.74 -15.08
C ARG A 573 0.80 -23.14 -16.13
N PRO A 574 1.22 -23.69 -17.28
CA PRO A 574 0.30 -24.30 -18.23
C PRO A 574 -0.41 -25.52 -17.63
N LEU A 575 -1.64 -25.81 -18.05
CA LEU A 575 -2.36 -27.03 -17.63
C LEU A 575 -1.66 -28.30 -18.15
N LYS A 576 -1.07 -28.20 -19.35
CA LYS A 576 -0.25 -29.24 -20.00
C LYS A 576 1.16 -28.68 -20.23
N PRO A 577 2.18 -29.10 -19.46
CA PRO A 577 3.53 -28.55 -19.55
C PRO A 577 4.22 -28.77 -20.89
N CYS A 578 3.97 -29.90 -21.55
CA CYS A 578 4.60 -30.26 -22.81
C CYS A 578 3.70 -31.17 -23.66
N SER A 579 3.96 -31.20 -24.98
CA SER A 579 3.23 -32.06 -25.92
C SER A 579 3.89 -33.42 -26.17
N HIS A 580 5.22 -33.51 -26.31
CA HIS A 580 5.94 -34.78 -26.57
C HIS A 580 7.41 -34.71 -26.10
N ASN A 581 7.71 -35.16 -24.88
CA ASN A 581 9.09 -35.36 -24.43
C ASN A 581 9.16 -36.41 -23.30
N ASN A 582 10.27 -37.16 -23.19
CA ASN A 582 10.49 -38.16 -22.12
C ASN A 582 10.80 -37.54 -20.74
N ARG A 583 10.65 -36.23 -20.59
CA ARG A 583 10.94 -35.51 -19.35
C ARG A 583 9.86 -35.74 -18.31
N VAL A 584 10.25 -35.72 -17.04
CA VAL A 584 9.35 -36.11 -15.94
C VAL A 584 8.26 -35.04 -15.74
N GLU A 585 8.62 -33.76 -15.83
CA GLU A 585 7.70 -32.62 -15.73
C GLU A 585 6.55 -32.66 -16.74
N CYS A 586 6.75 -33.29 -17.91
CA CYS A 586 5.70 -33.41 -18.93
C CYS A 586 4.54 -34.32 -18.53
N LYS A 587 4.72 -35.14 -17.48
CA LYS A 587 3.68 -35.99 -16.93
C LYS A 587 2.84 -35.28 -15.85
N ASN A 588 3.23 -34.06 -15.45
CA ASN A 588 2.51 -33.24 -14.48
C ASN A 588 1.31 -32.52 -15.13
N ILE A 589 0.39 -33.28 -15.73
CA ILE A 589 -0.79 -32.72 -16.40
C ILE A 589 -1.86 -32.45 -15.35
N ILE A 590 -2.41 -31.24 -15.36
CA ILE A 590 -3.61 -30.91 -14.58
C ILE A 590 -4.80 -30.93 -15.52
N ASP A 591 -5.74 -31.84 -15.26
CA ASP A 591 -7.08 -31.81 -15.83
C ASP A 591 -8.03 -31.13 -14.82
N PRO A 592 -8.50 -29.90 -15.11
CA PRO A 592 -9.39 -29.16 -14.20
C PRO A 592 -10.69 -29.88 -13.85
N THR A 593 -11.12 -30.86 -14.67
CA THR A 593 -12.34 -31.63 -14.45
C THR A 593 -12.18 -32.75 -13.43
N THR A 594 -10.94 -33.12 -13.10
CA THR A 594 -10.63 -34.18 -12.13
C THR A 594 -10.16 -33.57 -10.81
N PRO A 595 -10.48 -34.18 -9.65
CA PRO A 595 -9.98 -33.69 -8.36
C PRO A 595 -8.44 -33.75 -8.29
N LEU A 596 -7.81 -32.59 -8.09
CA LEU A 596 -6.36 -32.48 -7.90
C LEU A 596 -6.02 -32.84 -6.46
N LYS A 597 -5.13 -33.81 -6.25
CA LYS A 597 -4.65 -34.17 -4.91
C LYS A 597 -3.49 -33.27 -4.53
N VAL A 598 -3.67 -32.48 -3.47
CA VAL A 598 -2.69 -31.51 -3.00
C VAL A 598 -2.21 -31.90 -1.60
N ILE A 599 -0.90 -31.95 -1.44
CA ILE A 599 -0.18 -32.09 -0.17
C ILE A 599 0.67 -30.85 0.09
N TRP A 600 1.12 -30.64 1.32
CA TRP A 600 1.97 -29.50 1.65
C TRP A 600 3.04 -29.86 2.69
N ALA A 601 4.11 -29.06 2.71
CA ALA A 601 5.17 -29.16 3.69
C ALA A 601 5.76 -27.77 4.02
N LEU A 602 6.17 -27.57 5.27
CA LEU A 602 6.86 -26.37 5.74
C LEU A 602 8.20 -26.77 6.36
N GLY A 603 9.23 -25.97 6.14
CA GLY A 603 10.53 -26.17 6.77
C GLY A 603 11.26 -24.87 7.06
N THR A 604 12.47 -24.98 7.61
CA THR A 604 13.20 -23.87 8.24
C THR A 604 14.10 -23.08 7.29
N LYS A 605 14.65 -23.72 6.24
CA LYS A 605 15.49 -23.06 5.23
C LYS A 605 15.53 -23.87 3.94
N TRP A 606 15.57 -23.19 2.80
CA TRP A 606 15.88 -23.79 1.49
C TRP A 606 17.12 -23.08 0.92
N SER A 607 18.13 -23.83 0.49
CA SER A 607 19.43 -23.29 0.06
C SER A 607 19.74 -23.69 -1.38
N ASP A 608 20.02 -22.72 -2.25
CA ASP A 608 20.61 -22.91 -3.59
C ASP A 608 20.03 -24.10 -4.38
N GLU A 609 18.70 -24.13 -4.51
CA GLU A 609 17.91 -25.13 -5.26
C GLU A 609 17.98 -26.57 -4.74
N HIS A 610 18.67 -26.84 -3.63
CA HIS A 610 18.82 -28.18 -3.08
C HIS A 610 18.45 -28.24 -1.60
N LEU A 611 17.64 -29.24 -1.26
CA LEU A 611 17.31 -29.54 0.12
C LEU A 611 18.52 -30.24 0.78
N ASN A 612 18.82 -29.87 2.03
CA ASN A 612 19.79 -30.56 2.87
C ASN A 612 19.03 -31.39 3.92
N GLU A 613 19.57 -32.54 4.32
CA GLU A 613 19.03 -33.40 5.38
C GLU A 613 18.79 -32.65 6.70
N LYS A 614 19.57 -31.60 6.99
CA LYS A 614 19.37 -30.76 8.18
C LYS A 614 18.17 -29.82 8.10
N ASN A 615 17.66 -29.57 6.89
CA ASN A 615 16.62 -28.60 6.61
C ASN A 615 15.36 -29.25 6.02
N MET A 616 15.18 -30.56 6.25
CA MET A 616 13.95 -31.27 5.91
C MET A 616 12.73 -30.59 6.56
N HIS A 617 11.55 -30.83 5.98
CA HIS A 617 10.32 -30.24 6.48
C HIS A 617 10.06 -30.62 7.95
N SER A 618 9.63 -29.66 8.75
CA SER A 618 9.24 -29.88 10.15
C SER A 618 7.75 -30.18 10.31
N GLU A 619 6.94 -29.66 9.38
CA GLU A 619 5.48 -29.79 9.39
C GLU A 619 5.02 -30.25 7.99
N THR A 620 4.06 -31.18 7.93
CA THR A 620 3.54 -31.72 6.67
C THR A 620 2.09 -32.12 6.80
N SER A 621 1.37 -32.16 5.66
CA SER A 621 0.06 -32.78 5.58
C SER A 621 0.09 -34.26 5.96
N HIS A 622 -0.87 -34.73 6.76
CA HIS A 622 -1.03 -36.16 7.08
C HIS A 622 -1.68 -36.93 5.93
N ARG A 623 -2.51 -36.25 5.13
CA ARG A 623 -3.22 -36.82 3.97
C ARG A 623 -3.35 -35.79 2.84
N PRO A 624 -3.53 -36.25 1.59
CA PRO A 624 -3.85 -35.36 0.48
C PRO A 624 -5.26 -34.79 0.60
N ILE A 625 -5.42 -33.52 0.24
CA ILE A 625 -6.72 -32.88 0.04
C ILE A 625 -7.09 -32.95 -1.44
N ARG A 626 -8.33 -33.37 -1.74
CA ARG A 626 -8.85 -33.43 -3.11
C ARG A 626 -9.49 -32.09 -3.47
N VAL A 627 -8.81 -31.28 -4.27
CA VAL A 627 -9.26 -29.96 -4.70
C VAL A 627 -10.00 -30.07 -6.03
N LEU A 628 -11.27 -29.67 -6.05
CA LEU A 628 -12.08 -29.57 -7.27
C LEU A 628 -11.88 -28.19 -7.89
N LEU A 629 -10.93 -28.10 -8.83
CA LEU A 629 -10.49 -26.81 -9.38
C LEU A 629 -11.61 -26.01 -10.06
N MET A 630 -12.55 -26.68 -10.75
CA MET A 630 -13.71 -26.02 -11.39
C MET A 630 -14.79 -25.58 -10.40
N GLY A 631 -14.92 -26.29 -9.27
CA GLY A 631 -16.01 -26.10 -8.31
C GLY A 631 -15.65 -25.20 -7.12
N GLY A 632 -14.38 -24.81 -6.96
CA GLY A 632 -13.94 -23.97 -5.84
C GLY A 632 -13.99 -24.66 -4.48
N SER A 633 -14.09 -25.99 -4.43
CA SER A 633 -14.25 -26.77 -3.21
C SER A 633 -13.12 -27.78 -3.03
N ALA A 634 -12.92 -28.26 -1.80
CA ALA A 634 -12.06 -29.39 -1.54
C ALA A 634 -12.61 -30.32 -0.47
N GLU A 635 -12.27 -31.59 -0.59
CA GLU A 635 -12.68 -32.66 0.33
C GLU A 635 -11.47 -33.40 0.85
N ALA A 636 -11.45 -33.67 2.15
CA ALA A 636 -10.43 -34.50 2.77
C ALA A 636 -10.72 -35.99 2.52
N GLU A 637 -9.72 -36.76 2.10
CA GLU A 637 -9.86 -38.20 1.91
C GLU A 637 -10.07 -38.87 3.30
N GLN A 638 -11.25 -39.49 3.51
CA GLN A 638 -11.56 -40.31 4.70
C GLN A 638 -11.37 -41.79 4.35
N ASP A 639 -10.27 -42.39 4.81
CA ASP A 639 -10.06 -43.83 4.73
C ASP A 639 -10.85 -44.56 5.84
N LEU A 640 -12.17 -44.64 5.74
CA LEU A 640 -12.89 -45.66 6.51
C LEU A 640 -12.64 -47.02 5.84
N ARG A 641 -11.70 -47.80 6.38
CA ARG A 641 -11.57 -49.22 6.02
C ARG A 641 -12.72 -50.00 6.67
N PRO A 642 -13.75 -50.45 5.92
CA PRO A 642 -14.97 -51.01 6.52
C PRO A 642 -14.69 -52.26 7.37
N VAL A 643 -13.64 -53.02 7.03
CA VAL A 643 -13.23 -54.23 7.74
C VAL A 643 -12.72 -53.93 9.15
N LEU A 644 -12.06 -52.78 9.38
CA LEU A 644 -11.58 -52.39 10.70
C LEU A 644 -12.74 -51.90 11.60
N ALA A 645 -13.78 -51.29 11.00
CA ALA A 645 -15.01 -50.97 11.72
C ALA A 645 -15.75 -52.24 12.18
N VAL A 646 -15.78 -53.28 11.33
CA VAL A 646 -16.32 -54.60 11.69
C VAL A 646 -15.52 -55.23 12.84
N HIS A 647 -14.18 -55.17 12.81
CA HIS A 647 -13.35 -55.60 13.93
C HIS A 647 -13.74 -54.90 15.25
N GLY A 648 -13.87 -53.57 15.24
CA GLY A 648 -14.27 -52.80 16.42
C GLY A 648 -15.64 -53.22 16.96
N PHE A 649 -16.63 -53.40 16.08
CA PHE A 649 -17.97 -53.87 16.48
C PHE A 649 -17.94 -55.27 17.11
N MET A 650 -17.20 -56.20 16.53
CA MET A 650 -17.07 -57.57 17.07
C MET A 650 -16.37 -57.59 18.43
N MET A 651 -15.34 -56.76 18.61
CA MET A 651 -14.64 -56.61 19.90
C MET A 651 -15.55 -56.01 20.96
N PHE A 652 -16.36 -55.01 20.62
CA PHE A 652 -17.36 -54.45 21.53
C PHE A 652 -18.43 -55.49 21.92
N LEU A 653 -18.96 -56.25 20.95
CA LEU A 653 -19.97 -57.28 21.23
C LEU A 653 -19.43 -58.38 22.18
N SER A 654 -18.17 -58.78 21.99
CA SER A 654 -17.53 -59.76 22.88
C SER A 654 -17.24 -59.18 24.27
N TRP A 655 -16.47 -58.10 24.35
CA TRP A 655 -15.95 -57.54 25.61
C TRP A 655 -16.94 -56.69 26.39
N GLY A 656 -17.87 -56.02 25.70
CA GLY A 656 -18.88 -55.16 26.30
C GLY A 656 -20.16 -55.88 26.69
N ILE A 657 -20.51 -56.98 25.98
CA ILE A 657 -21.83 -57.62 26.13
C ILE A 657 -21.73 -59.10 26.51
N LEU A 658 -21.15 -59.95 25.67
CA LEU A 658 -21.24 -61.41 25.85
C LEU A 658 -20.42 -61.93 27.05
N LEU A 659 -19.13 -61.60 27.13
CA LEU A 659 -18.26 -62.07 28.22
C LEU A 659 -18.70 -61.51 29.58
N PRO A 660 -19.01 -60.20 29.74
CA PRO A 660 -19.60 -59.68 30.97
C PRO A 660 -20.97 -60.29 31.29
N GLY A 661 -21.83 -60.46 30.28
CA GLY A 661 -23.15 -61.10 30.44
C GLY A 661 -23.05 -62.51 31.00
N GLY A 662 -22.09 -63.30 30.53
CA GLY A 662 -21.79 -64.63 31.09
C GLY A 662 -21.37 -64.56 32.56
N ILE A 663 -20.55 -63.59 32.95
CA ILE A 663 -20.14 -63.39 34.36
C ILE A 663 -21.34 -63.01 35.24
N LEU A 664 -22.19 -62.10 34.76
CA LEU A 664 -23.40 -61.69 35.47
C LEU A 664 -24.37 -62.85 35.64
N ALA A 665 -24.54 -63.71 34.62
CA ALA A 665 -25.34 -64.92 34.70
C ALA A 665 -24.84 -65.86 35.81
N ALA A 666 -23.53 -66.09 35.89
CA ALA A 666 -22.94 -66.91 36.94
C ALA A 666 -23.04 -66.30 38.35
N ARG A 667 -23.22 -64.98 38.46
CA ARG A 667 -23.37 -64.29 39.75
C ARG A 667 -24.82 -64.27 40.23
N TYR A 668 -25.75 -63.90 39.35
CA TYR A 668 -27.12 -63.54 39.75
C TYR A 668 -28.16 -64.62 39.44
N LEU A 669 -27.93 -65.51 38.47
CA LEU A 669 -28.94 -66.48 38.04
C LEU A 669 -28.88 -67.83 38.76
N LYS A 670 -28.08 -67.96 39.83
CA LYS A 670 -27.95 -69.20 40.62
C LYS A 670 -29.27 -69.66 41.30
N HIS A 671 -30.27 -68.79 41.39
CA HIS A 671 -31.59 -69.08 41.95
C HIS A 671 -32.52 -69.83 40.98
N VAL A 672 -32.20 -69.84 39.68
CA VAL A 672 -32.97 -70.58 38.67
C VAL A 672 -32.84 -72.08 38.93
N LYS A 673 -33.97 -72.79 38.96
CA LYS A 673 -34.00 -74.25 39.25
C LYS A 673 -33.15 -75.02 38.24
N GLY A 674 -32.27 -75.89 38.74
CA GLY A 674 -31.35 -76.71 37.93
C GLY A 674 -30.03 -76.01 37.60
N ASP A 675 -29.32 -76.53 36.60
CA ASP A 675 -28.01 -76.01 36.16
C ASP A 675 -28.12 -74.93 35.05
N GLY A 676 -29.28 -74.29 34.91
CA GLY A 676 -29.55 -73.32 33.84
C GLY A 676 -28.59 -72.13 33.84
N TRP A 677 -28.22 -71.60 35.01
CA TRP A 677 -27.23 -70.52 35.12
C TRP A 677 -25.85 -70.92 34.56
N TYR A 678 -25.47 -72.19 34.72
CA TYR A 678 -24.18 -72.71 34.28
C TYR A 678 -24.18 -72.89 32.76
N GLN A 679 -25.28 -73.39 32.18
CA GLN A 679 -25.44 -73.49 30.73
C GLN A 679 -25.41 -72.11 30.06
N ILE A 680 -26.11 -71.12 30.62
CA ILE A 680 -26.10 -69.73 30.12
C ILE A 680 -24.70 -69.12 30.21
N HIS A 681 -24.01 -69.30 31.34
CA HIS A 681 -22.64 -68.84 31.51
C HIS A 681 -21.71 -69.44 30.44
N VAL A 682 -21.68 -70.77 30.30
CA VAL A 682 -20.81 -71.44 29.33
C VAL A 682 -21.15 -71.02 27.90
N SER A 683 -22.43 -70.95 27.52
CA SER A 683 -22.87 -70.53 26.19
C SER A 683 -22.40 -69.12 25.83
N LEU A 684 -22.58 -68.16 26.75
CA LEU A 684 -22.14 -66.77 26.54
C LEU A 684 -20.62 -66.64 26.48
N GLN A 685 -19.88 -67.38 27.32
CA GLN A 685 -18.41 -67.37 27.30
C GLN A 685 -17.85 -67.98 26.01
N CYS A 686 -18.39 -69.12 25.56
CA CYS A 686 -17.99 -69.74 24.30
C CYS A 686 -18.34 -68.86 23.09
N SER A 687 -19.52 -68.25 23.08
CA SER A 687 -19.94 -67.36 21.98
C SER A 687 -19.08 -66.09 21.94
N GLY A 688 -18.78 -65.48 23.09
CA GLY A 688 -17.88 -64.32 23.18
C GLY A 688 -16.48 -64.63 22.68
N LEU A 689 -15.90 -65.76 23.11
CA LEU A 689 -14.57 -66.20 22.65
C LEU A 689 -14.53 -66.43 21.13
N LEU A 690 -15.57 -67.03 20.55
CA LEU A 690 -15.65 -67.24 19.10
C LEU A 690 -15.63 -65.91 18.33
N ILE A 691 -16.49 -64.95 18.72
CA ILE A 691 -16.55 -63.64 18.07
C ILE A 691 -15.25 -62.87 18.22
N LEU A 692 -14.61 -62.96 19.39
CA LEU A 692 -13.31 -62.38 19.65
C LEU A 692 -12.21 -62.94 18.73
N LEU A 693 -12.17 -64.26 18.51
CA LEU A 693 -11.19 -64.85 17.59
C LEU A 693 -11.46 -64.47 16.12
N LEU A 694 -12.73 -64.39 15.72
CA LEU A 694 -13.10 -63.93 14.37
C LEU A 694 -12.74 -62.45 14.15
N GLY A 695 -12.96 -61.59 15.14
CA GLY A 695 -12.58 -60.19 15.06
C GLY A 695 -11.07 -60.01 14.97
N LEU A 696 -10.28 -60.83 15.69
CA LEU A 696 -8.81 -60.84 15.54
C LEU A 696 -8.41 -61.28 14.12
N LEU A 697 -9.04 -62.33 13.58
CA LEU A 697 -8.77 -62.85 12.25
C LEU A 697 -9.02 -61.78 11.18
N PHE A 698 -10.14 -61.05 11.25
CA PHE A 698 -10.43 -59.98 10.29
C PHE A 698 -9.44 -58.81 10.37
N ALA A 699 -9.01 -58.41 11.57
CA ALA A 699 -7.98 -57.39 11.71
C ALA A 699 -6.65 -57.85 11.09
N VAL A 700 -6.22 -59.09 11.34
CA VAL A 700 -4.97 -59.63 10.79
C VAL A 700 -5.05 -59.79 9.27
N ALA A 701 -6.20 -60.21 8.74
CA ALA A 701 -6.42 -60.34 7.30
C ALA A 701 -6.36 -58.97 6.59
N GLU A 702 -7.03 -57.96 7.15
CA GLU A 702 -7.04 -56.59 6.60
C GLU A 702 -5.67 -55.93 6.67
N LEU A 703 -4.94 -56.14 7.76
CA LEU A 703 -3.58 -55.61 7.93
C LEU A 703 -2.51 -56.46 7.22
N ARG A 704 -2.90 -57.60 6.61
CA ARG A 704 -1.99 -58.56 5.95
C ARG A 704 -0.84 -59.01 6.85
N GLY A 705 -1.11 -59.18 8.13
CA GLY A 705 -0.11 -59.55 9.13
C GLY A 705 -0.47 -59.11 10.55
N LEU A 706 0.28 -59.61 11.54
CA LEU A 706 0.14 -59.24 12.94
C LEU A 706 1.30 -58.33 13.37
N TYR A 707 1.03 -57.03 13.54
CA TYR A 707 2.03 -56.03 13.92
C TYR A 707 1.83 -55.58 15.38
N ILE A 708 2.82 -55.81 16.24
CA ILE A 708 2.74 -55.54 17.69
C ILE A 708 3.42 -54.21 18.04
N SER A 709 2.94 -53.10 17.48
CA SER A 709 3.50 -51.76 17.70
C SER A 709 2.76 -50.96 18.77
N SER A 710 1.42 -50.95 18.70
CA SER A 710 0.54 -50.14 19.57
C SER A 710 0.26 -50.78 20.94
N ALA A 711 -0.03 -49.94 21.94
CA ALA A 711 -0.53 -50.37 23.25
C ALA A 711 -1.84 -51.17 23.13
N HIS A 712 -2.74 -50.77 22.23
CA HIS A 712 -3.97 -51.47 21.89
C HIS A 712 -3.74 -52.95 21.57
N VAL A 713 -2.80 -53.23 20.66
CA VAL A 713 -2.50 -54.60 20.21
C VAL A 713 -1.88 -55.44 21.33
N LYS A 714 -0.98 -54.83 22.13
CA LYS A 714 -0.32 -55.52 23.25
C LYS A 714 -1.32 -55.92 24.34
N LEU A 715 -2.19 -54.99 24.74
CA LEU A 715 -3.26 -55.24 25.72
C LEU A 715 -4.30 -56.24 25.18
N GLY A 716 -4.69 -56.08 23.91
CA GLY A 716 -5.61 -56.99 23.23
C GLY A 716 -5.11 -58.43 23.22
N LEU A 717 -3.87 -58.69 22.78
CA LEU A 717 -3.30 -60.03 22.76
C LEU A 717 -3.16 -60.64 24.16
N ALA A 718 -2.78 -59.83 25.16
CA ALA A 718 -2.73 -60.28 26.55
C ALA A 718 -4.12 -60.69 27.08
N ALA A 719 -5.16 -59.93 26.76
CA ALA A 719 -6.53 -60.25 27.14
C ALA A 719 -7.02 -61.54 26.46
N ILE A 720 -6.77 -61.70 25.15
CA ILE A 720 -7.12 -62.90 24.38
C ILE A 720 -6.45 -64.14 24.98
N PHE A 721 -5.16 -64.06 25.33
CA PHE A 721 -4.45 -65.16 25.98
C PHE A 721 -5.12 -65.59 27.29
N LEU A 722 -5.47 -64.63 28.17
CA LEU A 722 -6.13 -64.92 29.44
C LEU A 722 -7.51 -65.55 29.25
N VAL A 723 -8.28 -65.15 28.24
CA VAL A 723 -9.58 -65.76 27.94
C VAL A 723 -9.41 -67.18 27.41
N CYS A 724 -8.43 -67.45 26.53
CA CYS A 724 -8.17 -68.79 26.01
C CYS A 724 -7.75 -69.79 27.10
N VAL A 725 -7.12 -69.33 28.18
CA VAL A 725 -6.78 -70.16 29.35
C VAL A 725 -8.04 -70.61 30.11
N GLN A 726 -9.16 -69.86 30.03
CA GLN A 726 -10.37 -70.15 30.81
C GLN A 726 -11.08 -71.46 30.43
N PRO A 727 -11.34 -71.78 29.15
CA PRO A 727 -11.89 -73.07 28.75
C PRO A 727 -10.99 -74.25 29.13
N VAL A 728 -9.66 -74.09 29.00
CA VAL A 728 -8.68 -75.12 29.41
C VAL A 728 -8.80 -75.36 30.91
N ASN A 729 -8.79 -74.29 31.71
CA ASN A 729 -9.00 -74.36 33.15
C ASN A 729 -10.36 -74.99 33.50
N ALA A 730 -11.43 -74.67 32.75
CA ALA A 730 -12.75 -75.25 32.97
C ALA A 730 -12.81 -76.77 32.73
N SER A 731 -12.00 -77.31 31.82
CA SER A 731 -11.91 -78.77 31.59
C SER A 731 -11.32 -79.52 32.80
N MET A 732 -10.50 -78.86 33.61
CA MET A 732 -9.86 -79.42 34.81
C MET A 732 -10.71 -79.25 36.08
N ARG A 733 -11.98 -78.83 35.94
CA ARG A 733 -12.89 -78.52 37.05
C ARG A 733 -13.14 -79.74 37.95
N PRO A 734 -12.75 -79.70 39.25
CA PRO A 734 -12.99 -80.81 40.19
C PRO A 734 -14.49 -81.06 40.42
N LYS A 735 -14.88 -82.31 40.70
CA LYS A 735 -16.29 -82.69 40.99
C LYS A 735 -16.85 -81.91 42.18
N LYS A 736 -18.15 -81.58 42.13
CA LYS A 736 -18.88 -80.93 43.21
C LYS A 736 -19.09 -81.94 44.36
N SER A 737 -18.87 -81.53 45.61
CA SER A 737 -19.14 -82.38 46.78
C SER A 737 -20.65 -82.64 46.93
N SER A 738 -21.00 -83.78 47.52
CA SER A 738 -22.39 -84.15 47.79
C SER A 738 -22.98 -83.30 48.92
N LYS A 739 -24.31 -83.19 49.04
CA LYS A 739 -24.96 -82.34 50.04
C LYS A 739 -24.58 -82.80 51.46
N GLY A 740 -23.75 -82.03 52.16
CA GLY A 740 -23.32 -82.29 53.54
C GLY A 740 -21.82 -82.58 53.72
N GLU A 741 -21.05 -82.71 52.64
CA GLU A 741 -19.59 -82.92 52.70
C GLU A 741 -18.82 -81.60 52.52
N GLU A 742 -17.71 -81.45 53.28
CA GLU A 742 -16.79 -80.32 53.12
C GLU A 742 -16.21 -80.28 51.70
N VAL A 743 -16.09 -79.08 51.14
CA VAL A 743 -15.58 -78.86 49.78
C VAL A 743 -14.07 -79.13 49.75
N SER A 744 -13.62 -79.98 48.82
CA SER A 744 -12.19 -80.30 48.65
C SER A 744 -11.34 -79.04 48.43
N SER A 745 -10.17 -78.95 49.08
CA SER A 745 -9.23 -77.82 48.92
C SER A 745 -8.82 -77.57 47.46
N LYS A 746 -8.78 -78.61 46.62
CA LYS A 746 -8.53 -78.50 45.17
C LYS A 746 -9.64 -77.74 44.44
N ARG A 747 -10.90 -77.90 44.88
CA ARG A 747 -12.04 -77.19 44.31
C ARG A 747 -12.02 -75.70 44.67
N HIS A 748 -11.67 -75.37 45.91
CA HIS A 748 -11.50 -73.97 46.32
C HIS A 748 -10.37 -73.28 45.55
N LEU A 749 -9.20 -73.92 45.41
CA LEU A 749 -8.08 -73.36 44.65
C LEU A 749 -8.47 -73.10 43.17
N TRP A 750 -9.17 -74.05 42.55
CA TRP A 750 -9.68 -73.90 41.19
C TRP A 750 -10.67 -72.74 41.06
N GLU A 751 -11.59 -72.58 42.03
CA GLU A 751 -12.58 -71.48 42.02
C GLU A 751 -11.91 -70.11 42.14
N TYR A 752 -10.91 -69.96 43.01
CA TYR A 752 -10.12 -68.72 43.11
C TYR A 752 -9.34 -68.44 41.82
N PHE A 753 -8.65 -69.44 41.27
CA PHE A 753 -7.88 -69.28 40.04
C PHE A 753 -8.78 -68.90 38.84
N HIS A 754 -9.90 -69.61 38.65
CA HIS A 754 -10.87 -69.32 37.60
C HIS A 754 -11.41 -67.88 37.71
N PHE A 755 -11.78 -67.47 38.92
CA PHE A 755 -12.32 -66.15 39.19
C PHE A 755 -11.31 -65.01 38.99
N ILE A 756 -10.08 -65.15 39.50
CA ILE A 756 -9.04 -64.12 39.38
C ILE A 756 -8.65 -63.94 37.93
N VAL A 757 -8.29 -65.02 37.23
CA VAL A 757 -7.89 -64.96 35.82
C VAL A 757 -9.03 -64.41 34.95
N GLY A 758 -10.28 -64.72 35.28
CA GLY A 758 -11.44 -64.29 34.50
C GLY A 758 -11.71 -62.80 34.64
N ARG A 759 -11.56 -62.25 35.85
CA ARG A 759 -11.68 -60.81 36.10
C ARG A 759 -10.52 -60.02 35.52
N SER A 760 -9.29 -60.54 35.64
CA SER A 760 -8.12 -59.93 35.01
C SER A 760 -8.29 -59.85 33.49
N ALA A 761 -8.82 -60.90 32.85
CA ALA A 761 -9.08 -60.89 31.41
C ALA A 761 -10.06 -59.76 31.01
N ILE A 762 -11.15 -59.55 31.75
CA ILE A 762 -12.10 -58.46 31.50
C ILE A 762 -11.45 -57.08 31.68
N ILE A 763 -10.67 -56.88 32.73
CA ILE A 763 -10.03 -55.58 32.99
C ILE A 763 -9.06 -55.22 31.85
N VAL A 764 -8.22 -56.18 31.45
CA VAL A 764 -7.26 -55.97 30.35
C VAL A 764 -7.99 -55.80 29.01
N GLY A 765 -9.06 -56.55 28.76
CA GLY A 765 -9.87 -56.44 27.55
C GLY A 765 -10.60 -55.10 27.42
N ILE A 766 -11.14 -54.56 28.53
CA ILE A 766 -11.73 -53.21 28.55
C ILE A 766 -10.65 -52.16 28.34
N ALA A 767 -9.48 -52.28 28.98
CA ALA A 767 -8.38 -51.36 28.76
C ALA A 767 -7.95 -51.34 27.29
N ALA A 768 -7.94 -52.49 26.61
CA ALA A 768 -7.67 -52.59 25.18
C ALA A 768 -8.74 -51.90 24.31
N LEU A 769 -10.02 -51.87 24.71
CA LEU A 769 -11.06 -51.17 23.95
C LEU A 769 -10.90 -49.63 23.97
N PHE A 770 -10.29 -49.09 25.02
CA PHE A 770 -10.13 -47.64 25.21
C PHE A 770 -8.73 -47.09 24.87
N SER A 771 -7.78 -47.98 24.59
CA SER A 771 -6.45 -47.66 24.06
C SER A 771 -6.41 -47.78 22.55
#